data_AF-A0A9D6RG13-F1
#
_entry.id   AF-A0A9D6RG13-F1
#
_cell.length_a   1.000
_cell.length_b   1.000
_cell.length_c   1.000
_cell.angle_alpha   90.00
_cell.angle_beta   90.00
_cell.angle_gamma   90.00
#
_symmetry.space_group_name_H-M   'P 1'
#
loop_
_entity.id
_entity.type
_entity.pdbx_description
1 polymer ?
#
loop_
_entity_poly.entity_id
_entity_poly.type
_entity_poly.pdbx_seq_one_letter_code
_entity_poly.pdbx_strand_id
1 'polypeptide(L)'
;MKHIPLLLSSLLAAGRLLGGALLANAIASAGQPSAVRERPLPVPTASLALRPSEGAFVRRWLALGPLDTGSGETNVSGAGAQIQLMQMDSLAGVQGEAGVRPEPGAPAPIGKRTLRWRAIESTQDTIDLSALLGVKEPGVGYAWTEILAPRDLSVLMGLGTDGAAKVWLNGKLVHERRSARLLRKDDDLIPMRLDRGTNRLLLKIGSRPSGWSFCARFLNQAALNENLVNAAMNGAVDRMSLLLTNGGSVEARVGPGLTAWHAAKIRGQTEAAELMEKRGADAHRPFPNPGKTLDWFVTQTVPADAPGLALAVVQEGRVTFKKGWGMASLDYGVPITPSTVFHVASVSKQFTAFAIALLAQQGKLSVDDELRKHVPEIHDFGKPITLRHLLHHTSGLRDQWDLLVLAGWRMDDVITQEDILTTLRRQRSLNFDPGEEELYCNSGYTLLSEVVSRVSGKPFVEFTRDALFRPLEMTNTHFHLDHEEVVRNMAYSYSPSPGGGYLKSVLNYANVGATSLFTTVEDLGRWIANFEDLKVGGSELWRQMQEKGKLNNGKEINYGFGLAIGELRQTRMISHSGADAGYRSFLLWLPDHRLGVALLSNLGTMDVGRIAQTAAEIFLQGKLAPLAKRIERTSAKETAKPPFRVNSSLLERYAGRYRGASGRVISIVREGDALKGDISAGAQQHLTPSGEHEFFVAETQARVVFSKLDSGKAGQYTVHMDGETRVYQRIDPADEVSPRLADYAGQYRSDELAMNWEVQAQGSGLVIQHRRHGEIPLRWVGRDRFTASILGSLQFERDSTGKVATFKVTTGRVRDLRFDRSDR
;
A
#
# COMPACT_ATOMS: atom_id res chain seq x y z
N MET A 1 18.45 17.40 -43.44
CA MET A 1 17.81 18.74 -43.36
C MET A 1 16.51 18.72 -44.17
N LYS A 2 15.48 19.46 -43.72
CA LYS A 2 14.40 20.09 -44.51
C LYS A 2 13.56 19.29 -45.56
N HIS A 3 12.29 19.10 -45.17
CA HIS A 3 11.04 19.34 -45.93
C HIS A 3 10.27 18.23 -46.69
N ILE A 4 8.95 18.49 -46.74
CA ILE A 4 7.73 17.72 -47.07
C ILE A 4 6.97 18.58 -48.12
N PRO A 5 6.24 18.01 -49.14
CA PRO A 5 4.76 18.08 -49.11
C PRO A 5 3.95 16.97 -49.86
N LEU A 6 3.16 16.24 -49.07
CA LEU A 6 1.68 16.04 -49.08
C LEU A 6 0.73 16.60 -50.20
N LEU A 7 -0.46 15.97 -50.30
CA LEU A 7 -1.79 16.37 -50.91
C LEU A 7 -2.05 16.02 -52.41
N LEU A 8 -3.30 15.80 -52.91
CA LEU A 8 -4.56 15.14 -52.44
C LEU A 8 -5.60 15.05 -53.62
N SER A 9 -6.73 14.32 -53.44
CA SER A 9 -8.00 14.35 -54.25
C SER A 9 -7.95 13.66 -55.65
N SER A 10 -9.03 13.32 -56.41
CA SER A 10 -10.49 13.01 -56.22
C SER A 10 -11.11 12.64 -57.63
N LEU A 11 -12.33 12.14 -57.91
CA LEU A 11 -13.49 11.50 -57.21
C LEU A 11 -14.45 10.84 -58.26
N LEU A 12 -15.47 10.07 -57.80
CA LEU A 12 -16.72 9.65 -58.52
C LEU A 12 -16.60 8.65 -59.70
N ALA A 13 -17.61 7.83 -60.06
CA ALA A 13 -19.00 7.59 -59.59
C ALA A 13 -19.29 6.06 -59.56
N ALA A 14 -20.47 5.47 -59.24
CA ALA A 14 -21.84 5.91 -58.92
C ALA A 14 -22.40 5.04 -57.73
N GLY A 15 -23.67 4.71 -57.45
CA GLY A 15 -25.01 4.92 -58.07
C GLY A 15 -25.66 3.62 -58.61
N ARG A 16 -26.98 3.36 -58.52
CA ARG A 16 -28.11 4.06 -57.85
C ARG A 16 -29.43 3.22 -57.96
N LEU A 17 -30.22 2.97 -56.90
CA LEU A 17 -31.70 2.74 -56.90
C LEU A 17 -32.31 2.50 -55.48
N LEU A 18 -33.17 3.44 -55.04
CA LEU A 18 -34.41 3.38 -54.20
C LEU A 18 -34.55 2.40 -53.00
N GLY A 19 -35.08 2.79 -51.83
CA GLY A 19 -35.57 4.08 -51.28
C GLY A 19 -35.51 4.03 -49.72
N GLY A 20 -35.82 5.04 -48.89
CA GLY A 20 -36.62 6.28 -49.03
C GLY A 20 -37.86 6.19 -48.12
N ALA A 21 -38.21 7.10 -47.21
CA ALA A 21 -37.63 8.38 -46.74
C ALA A 21 -38.00 8.54 -45.22
N LEU A 22 -37.68 9.57 -44.41
CA LEU A 22 -37.70 11.04 -44.59
C LEU A 22 -36.78 11.70 -43.53
N LEU A 23 -35.90 12.61 -43.92
CA LEU A 23 -35.23 13.57 -43.01
C LEU A 23 -34.65 14.73 -43.85
N ALA A 24 -35.13 15.96 -43.61
CA ALA A 24 -34.70 17.14 -44.38
C ALA A 24 -34.93 18.45 -43.61
N ASN A 25 -34.04 19.42 -43.84
CA ASN A 25 -34.05 20.81 -43.37
C ASN A 25 -33.85 21.01 -41.85
N ALA A 26 -33.06 21.98 -41.37
CA ALA A 26 -32.25 22.99 -42.07
C ALA A 26 -30.92 23.27 -41.33
N ILE A 27 -30.00 23.97 -42.00
CA ILE A 27 -28.71 24.44 -41.46
C ILE A 27 -28.72 25.97 -41.32
N ALA A 28 -27.96 26.48 -40.34
CA ALA A 28 -27.54 27.86 -40.13
C ALA A 28 -28.61 28.92 -39.73
N SER A 29 -28.65 29.19 -38.43
CA SER A 29 -28.32 30.54 -37.94
C SER A 29 -27.53 30.43 -36.62
N ALA A 30 -26.52 31.28 -36.43
CA ALA A 30 -25.73 31.31 -35.20
C ALA A 30 -26.34 32.33 -34.22
N GLY A 31 -26.76 31.84 -33.05
CA GLY A 31 -27.30 32.65 -31.96
C GLY A 31 -26.77 32.17 -30.61
N GLN A 32 -26.65 33.09 -29.65
CA GLN A 32 -26.11 32.78 -28.32
C GLN A 32 -27.04 31.83 -27.52
N PRO A 33 -26.51 30.95 -26.66
CA PRO A 33 -27.31 30.04 -25.86
C PRO A 33 -28.09 30.78 -24.77
N SER A 34 -29.35 31.11 -25.05
CA SER A 34 -30.31 31.58 -24.05
C SER A 34 -30.56 30.49 -23.00
N ALA A 35 -30.62 30.87 -21.72
CA ALA A 35 -30.79 29.94 -20.61
C ALA A 35 -32.09 29.11 -20.72
N VAL A 36 -31.95 27.83 -21.07
CA VAL A 36 -33.07 26.87 -21.08
C VAL A 36 -33.44 26.56 -19.64
N ARG A 37 -34.65 26.99 -19.23
CA ARG A 37 -35.28 26.46 -18.01
C ARG A 37 -35.66 25.01 -18.26
N GLU A 38 -34.92 24.08 -17.65
CA GLU A 38 -35.37 22.70 -17.56
C GLU A 38 -36.76 22.65 -16.91
N ARG A 39 -37.74 22.09 -17.62
CA ARG A 39 -38.98 21.64 -16.98
C ARG A 39 -38.66 20.32 -16.29
N PRO A 40 -38.87 20.18 -14.97
CA PRO A 40 -38.69 18.89 -14.32
C PRO A 40 -39.67 17.88 -14.94
N LEU A 41 -39.16 16.72 -15.34
CA LEU A 41 -40.00 15.59 -15.72
C LEU A 41 -40.87 15.20 -14.52
N PRO A 42 -42.14 14.79 -14.73
CA PRO A 42 -43.01 14.35 -13.64
C PRO A 42 -42.43 13.08 -13.02
N VAL A 43 -41.87 13.19 -11.82
CA VAL A 43 -41.40 12.05 -11.03
C VAL A 43 -42.61 11.16 -10.74
N PRO A 44 -42.64 9.90 -11.21
CA PRO A 44 -43.76 9.00 -10.90
C PRO A 44 -43.81 8.75 -9.40
N THR A 45 -45.00 8.85 -8.80
CA THR A 45 -45.27 8.49 -7.40
C THR A 45 -45.28 6.97 -7.16
N ALA A 46 -44.41 6.25 -7.88
CA ALA A 46 -44.09 4.86 -7.60
C ALA A 46 -43.32 4.78 -6.28
N SER A 47 -43.86 4.01 -5.33
CA SER A 47 -43.41 3.99 -3.93
C SER A 47 -41.90 3.84 -3.76
N LEU A 48 -41.32 4.62 -2.84
CA LEU A 48 -39.95 4.45 -2.33
C LEU A 48 -39.77 3.14 -1.56
N ALA A 49 -40.84 2.42 -1.22
CA ALA A 49 -40.80 1.29 -0.32
C ALA A 49 -40.09 0.06 -0.93
N LEU A 50 -38.93 -0.26 -0.38
CA LEU A 50 -38.07 -1.37 -0.80
C LEU A 50 -38.64 -2.74 -0.41
N ARG A 51 -38.33 -3.77 -1.18
CA ARG A 51 -38.62 -5.17 -0.86
C ARG A 51 -37.35 -5.86 -0.35
N PRO A 52 -37.31 -6.34 0.92
CA PRO A 52 -36.06 -6.83 1.53
C PRO A 52 -35.58 -8.20 1.03
N SER A 53 -36.28 -8.83 0.08
CA SER A 53 -36.01 -10.20 -0.39
C SER A 53 -35.09 -10.32 -1.61
N GLU A 54 -34.80 -9.21 -2.31
CA GLU A 54 -34.21 -9.28 -3.66
C GLU A 54 -32.66 -9.35 -3.67
N GLY A 55 -31.99 -8.84 -2.63
CA GLY A 55 -30.52 -8.80 -2.56
C GLY A 55 -29.86 -7.67 -3.35
N ALA A 56 -30.66 -6.87 -4.05
CA ALA A 56 -30.24 -5.68 -4.77
C ALA A 56 -29.80 -4.56 -3.82
N PHE A 57 -28.91 -3.71 -4.32
CA PHE A 57 -28.52 -2.49 -3.59
C PHE A 57 -29.64 -1.44 -3.64
N VAL A 58 -29.77 -0.71 -2.54
CA VAL A 58 -30.74 0.39 -2.41
C VAL A 58 -30.23 1.58 -3.20
N ARG A 59 -30.74 1.72 -4.43
CA ARG A 59 -30.35 2.77 -5.37
C ARG A 59 -31.16 4.06 -5.23
N ARG A 60 -32.32 4.02 -4.55
CA ARG A 60 -33.24 5.15 -4.35
C ARG A 60 -33.29 5.57 -2.88
N TRP A 61 -33.16 6.88 -2.64
CA TRP A 61 -33.22 7.48 -1.30
C TRP A 61 -33.84 8.88 -1.36
N LEU A 62 -34.31 9.37 -0.21
CA LEU A 62 -34.39 10.81 0.06
C LEU A 62 -33.11 11.23 0.78
N ALA A 63 -32.29 12.10 0.18
CA ALA A 63 -31.07 12.62 0.77
C ALA A 63 -31.26 14.03 1.35
N LEU A 64 -30.60 14.33 2.46
CA LEU A 64 -30.55 15.68 3.05
C LEU A 64 -29.12 16.06 3.40
N GLY A 65 -28.70 17.24 2.96
CA GLY A 65 -27.39 17.78 3.24
C GLY A 65 -27.01 18.84 2.20
N PRO A 66 -25.75 19.29 2.20
CA PRO A 66 -24.69 18.93 3.15
C PRO A 66 -24.75 19.81 4.41
N LEU A 67 -24.43 19.23 5.56
CA LEU A 67 -24.10 19.95 6.78
C LEU A 67 -22.58 20.19 6.80
N ASP A 68 -22.17 21.37 6.33
CA ASP A 68 -20.77 21.78 6.32
C ASP A 68 -20.30 22.26 7.70
N THR A 69 -18.98 22.23 7.91
CA THR A 69 -18.35 22.67 9.16
C THR A 69 -18.09 24.19 9.22
N GLY A 70 -18.69 24.97 8.32
CA GLY A 70 -18.64 26.44 8.31
C GLY A 70 -19.94 27.10 8.84
N SER A 71 -20.97 26.30 9.11
CA SER A 71 -22.32 26.73 9.50
C SER A 71 -22.42 27.51 10.83
N GLY A 72 -21.39 27.45 11.67
CA GLY A 72 -21.42 28.00 13.03
C GLY A 72 -22.19 27.14 14.04
N GLU A 73 -22.52 25.90 13.68
CA GLU A 73 -23.21 24.94 14.56
C GLU A 73 -22.25 24.18 15.51
N THR A 74 -20.93 24.38 15.35
CA THR A 74 -19.87 23.69 16.11
C THR A 74 -18.84 24.67 16.66
N ASN A 75 -18.35 24.41 17.88
CA ASN A 75 -17.31 25.23 18.53
C ASN A 75 -15.88 24.86 18.10
N VAL A 76 -15.76 23.98 17.10
CA VAL A 76 -14.52 23.45 16.53
C VAL A 76 -14.63 23.58 15.00
N SER A 77 -13.53 23.43 14.27
CA SER A 77 -13.50 23.41 12.80
C SER A 77 -12.96 22.08 12.25
N GLY A 78 -13.12 21.87 10.93
CA GLY A 78 -12.59 20.70 10.23
C GLY A 78 -13.12 19.36 10.76
N ALA A 79 -12.24 18.36 10.88
CA ALA A 79 -12.65 17.02 11.33
C ALA A 79 -13.27 16.99 12.74
N GLY A 80 -12.89 17.94 13.62
CA GLY A 80 -13.49 18.07 14.95
C GLY A 80 -14.97 18.49 14.91
N ALA A 81 -15.31 19.38 13.97
CA ALA A 81 -16.70 19.79 13.73
C ALA A 81 -17.56 18.66 13.17
N GLN A 82 -17.05 17.89 12.20
CA GLN A 82 -17.76 16.71 11.69
C GLN A 82 -18.01 15.68 12.81
N ILE A 83 -17.03 15.47 13.70
CA ILE A 83 -17.17 14.60 14.88
C ILE A 83 -18.30 15.07 15.81
N GLN A 84 -18.49 16.39 15.96
CA GLN A 84 -19.58 16.99 16.73
C GLN A 84 -20.93 16.86 16.00
N LEU A 85 -21.01 17.21 14.71
CA LEU A 85 -22.22 17.07 13.87
C LEU A 85 -22.72 15.62 13.81
N MET A 86 -21.84 14.62 13.79
CA MET A 86 -22.23 13.21 13.86
C MET A 86 -22.92 12.83 15.18
N GLN A 87 -22.65 13.54 16.28
CA GLN A 87 -23.25 13.27 17.60
C GLN A 87 -24.47 14.15 17.93
N MET A 88 -24.63 15.32 17.31
CA MET A 88 -25.83 16.15 17.44
C MET A 88 -27.02 15.57 16.65
N ASP A 89 -28.24 15.56 17.20
CA ASP A 89 -29.46 15.36 16.40
C ASP A 89 -29.74 16.64 15.61
N SER A 90 -29.18 16.72 14.40
CA SER A 90 -29.41 17.86 13.50
C SER A 90 -30.83 17.90 12.92
N LEU A 91 -31.67 16.89 13.16
CA LEU A 91 -33.06 16.81 12.70
C LEU A 91 -34.07 17.16 13.81
N ALA A 92 -33.63 17.61 14.99
CA ALA A 92 -34.51 17.94 16.12
C ALA A 92 -35.64 18.94 15.75
N GLY A 93 -35.42 19.84 14.80
CA GLY A 93 -36.43 20.76 14.26
C GLY A 93 -37.52 20.10 13.39
N VAL A 94 -37.34 18.83 13.00
CA VAL A 94 -38.25 18.03 12.15
C VAL A 94 -38.43 16.61 12.70
N GLN A 95 -38.87 16.53 13.96
CA GLN A 95 -39.17 15.28 14.70
C GLN A 95 -37.94 14.44 15.11
N GLY A 96 -36.71 14.93 14.87
CA GLY A 96 -35.48 14.26 15.27
C GLY A 96 -35.08 13.07 14.39
N GLU A 97 -33.84 12.61 14.56
CA GLU A 97 -33.29 11.43 13.87
C GLU A 97 -34.12 10.16 14.11
N ALA A 98 -34.79 10.08 15.27
CA ALA A 98 -35.70 8.99 15.60
C ALA A 98 -37.10 9.14 14.98
N GLY A 99 -37.58 10.35 14.70
CA GLY A 99 -38.98 10.59 14.31
C GLY A 99 -39.20 10.86 12.83
N VAL A 100 -38.19 11.35 12.10
CA VAL A 100 -38.34 11.98 10.78
C VAL A 100 -39.04 11.13 9.72
N ARG A 101 -39.99 11.77 9.00
CA ARG A 101 -40.76 11.20 7.87
C ARG A 101 -40.81 12.24 6.73
N PRO A 102 -39.74 12.36 5.94
CA PRO A 102 -39.64 13.40 4.93
C PRO A 102 -40.36 13.03 3.63
N GLU A 103 -40.90 14.04 2.96
CA GLU A 103 -41.37 13.94 1.58
C GLU A 103 -40.35 14.56 0.61
N PRO A 104 -40.36 14.22 -0.69
CA PRO A 104 -39.53 14.89 -1.70
C PRO A 104 -39.73 16.41 -1.67
N GLY A 105 -38.64 17.16 -1.51
CA GLY A 105 -38.65 18.63 -1.44
C GLY A 105 -39.01 19.21 -0.07
N ALA A 106 -39.38 18.39 0.93
CA ALA A 106 -39.77 18.86 2.26
C ALA A 106 -38.64 19.67 2.93
N PRO A 107 -38.96 20.80 3.60
CA PRO A 107 -37.97 21.61 4.30
C PRO A 107 -37.51 20.95 5.61
N ALA A 108 -36.22 21.09 5.91
CA ALA A 108 -35.61 20.71 7.17
C ALA A 108 -34.86 21.93 7.75
N PRO A 109 -35.47 22.69 8.68
CA PRO A 109 -34.74 23.65 9.50
C PRO A 109 -33.64 22.96 10.32
N ILE A 110 -32.39 23.38 10.11
CA ILE A 110 -31.20 22.92 10.84
C ILE A 110 -30.36 24.16 11.17
N GLY A 111 -30.11 24.39 12.46
CA GLY A 111 -29.44 25.58 12.96
C GLY A 111 -30.10 26.87 12.46
N LYS A 112 -29.37 27.66 11.67
CA LYS A 112 -29.86 28.91 11.04
C LYS A 112 -30.29 28.73 9.57
N ARG A 113 -30.27 27.49 9.05
CA ARG A 113 -30.51 27.18 7.63
C ARG A 113 -31.79 26.35 7.49
N THR A 114 -32.32 26.29 6.28
CA THR A 114 -33.36 25.31 5.92
C THR A 114 -32.87 24.55 4.70
N LEU A 115 -32.50 23.29 4.90
CA LEU A 115 -32.20 22.37 3.82
C LEU A 115 -33.51 21.79 3.26
N ARG A 116 -33.43 21.04 2.15
CA ARG A 116 -34.59 20.32 1.58
C ARG A 116 -34.22 18.91 1.20
N TRP A 117 -35.08 17.96 1.52
CA TRP A 117 -34.91 16.56 1.13
C TRP A 117 -34.98 16.41 -0.39
N ARG A 118 -34.01 15.72 -0.99
CA ARG A 118 -33.93 15.49 -2.44
C ARG A 118 -34.14 14.01 -2.72
N ALA A 119 -35.03 13.68 -3.66
CA ALA A 119 -35.05 12.33 -4.21
C ALA A 119 -33.79 12.11 -5.05
N ILE A 120 -33.10 11.00 -4.81
CA ILE A 120 -31.90 10.59 -5.54
C ILE A 120 -32.05 9.15 -6.02
N GLU A 121 -31.54 8.87 -7.23
CA GLU A 121 -31.47 7.53 -7.82
C GLU A 121 -30.09 7.33 -8.46
N SER A 122 -29.43 6.21 -8.15
CA SER A 122 -28.13 5.85 -8.73
C SER A 122 -28.26 4.75 -9.79
N THR A 123 -27.49 4.85 -10.85
CA THR A 123 -27.28 3.77 -11.84
C THR A 123 -26.30 2.71 -11.36
N GLN A 124 -25.55 3.00 -10.28
CA GLN A 124 -24.58 2.13 -9.63
C GLN A 124 -25.13 1.55 -8.33
N ASP A 125 -24.41 0.60 -7.73
CA ASP A 125 -24.73 0.06 -6.40
C ASP A 125 -24.37 1.02 -5.25
N THR A 126 -23.66 2.11 -5.56
CA THR A 126 -23.19 3.14 -4.63
C THR A 126 -23.96 4.45 -4.82
N ILE A 127 -24.08 5.19 -3.72
CA ILE A 127 -24.55 6.57 -3.65
C ILE A 127 -23.34 7.45 -3.32
N ASP A 128 -23.00 8.37 -4.22
CA ASP A 128 -21.97 9.41 -4.01
C ASP A 128 -22.65 10.70 -3.52
N LEU A 129 -22.47 11.02 -2.23
CA LEU A 129 -23.03 12.23 -1.63
C LEU A 129 -22.21 13.49 -1.96
N SER A 130 -20.92 13.38 -2.27
CA SER A 130 -20.12 14.52 -2.75
C SER A 130 -20.64 15.02 -4.10
N ALA A 131 -20.89 14.12 -5.05
CA ALA A 131 -21.45 14.47 -6.35
C ALA A 131 -22.89 15.00 -6.25
N LEU A 132 -23.74 14.41 -5.40
CA LEU A 132 -25.16 14.75 -5.29
C LEU A 132 -25.46 15.99 -4.42
N LEU A 133 -24.58 16.32 -3.46
CA LEU A 133 -24.77 17.45 -2.53
C LEU A 133 -23.84 18.64 -2.84
N GLY A 134 -22.80 18.45 -3.67
CA GLY A 134 -22.08 19.55 -4.34
C GLY A 134 -21.16 20.38 -3.46
N VAL A 135 -20.58 19.80 -2.40
CA VAL A 135 -19.73 20.51 -1.43
C VAL A 135 -18.39 19.82 -1.20
N LYS A 136 -17.35 20.64 -1.03
CA LYS A 136 -16.03 20.20 -0.55
C LYS A 136 -16.03 20.12 0.97
N GLU A 137 -15.30 19.13 1.43
CA GLU A 137 -15.25 18.64 2.80
C GLU A 137 -14.71 19.60 3.88
N PRO A 138 -14.93 19.29 5.18
CA PRO A 138 -15.70 18.15 5.69
C PRO A 138 -17.20 18.45 5.90
N GLY A 139 -18.01 17.40 5.86
CA GLY A 139 -19.46 17.52 6.09
C GLY A 139 -20.14 16.24 6.58
N VAL A 140 -21.44 16.39 6.89
CA VAL A 140 -22.37 15.32 7.31
C VAL A 140 -23.66 15.42 6.48
N GLY A 141 -24.37 14.31 6.31
CA GLY A 141 -25.62 14.26 5.57
C GLY A 141 -26.41 12.99 5.85
N TYR A 142 -27.66 12.98 5.44
CA TYR A 142 -28.62 11.91 5.69
C TYR A 142 -29.10 11.25 4.40
N ALA A 143 -29.46 9.98 4.49
CA ALA A 143 -30.23 9.27 3.48
C ALA A 143 -31.36 8.48 4.16
N TRP A 144 -32.59 8.67 3.71
CA TRP A 144 -33.79 8.08 4.29
C TRP A 144 -34.58 7.31 3.24
N THR A 145 -35.22 6.20 3.63
CA THR A 145 -36.11 5.42 2.77
C THR A 145 -37.09 4.57 3.60
N GLU A 146 -38.15 4.08 2.95
CA GLU A 146 -39.09 3.11 3.54
C GLU A 146 -38.85 1.70 2.99
N ILE A 147 -39.27 0.68 3.76
CA ILE A 147 -39.13 -0.74 3.43
C ILE A 147 -40.47 -1.41 3.70
N LEU A 148 -41.06 -2.06 2.70
CA LEU A 148 -42.33 -2.78 2.85
C LEU A 148 -42.06 -4.27 3.12
N ALA A 149 -42.23 -4.67 4.38
CA ALA A 149 -42.13 -6.06 4.80
C ALA A 149 -43.52 -6.73 4.73
N PRO A 150 -43.72 -7.81 3.95
CA PRO A 150 -45.04 -8.45 3.81
C PRO A 150 -45.52 -9.18 5.08
N ARG A 151 -44.58 -9.47 5.99
CA ARG A 151 -44.73 -10.09 7.32
C ARG A 151 -43.56 -9.61 8.19
N ASP A 152 -43.56 -9.97 9.47
CA ASP A 152 -42.36 -9.84 10.31
C ASP A 152 -41.19 -10.61 9.68
N LEU A 153 -40.01 -9.97 9.59
CA LEU A 153 -38.80 -10.55 9.02
C LEU A 153 -37.58 -10.21 9.88
N SER A 154 -36.78 -11.23 10.22
CA SER A 154 -35.38 -11.03 10.59
C SER A 154 -34.54 -11.02 9.32
N VAL A 155 -33.73 -9.97 9.12
CA VAL A 155 -32.87 -9.79 7.95
C VAL A 155 -31.51 -9.25 8.38
N LEU A 156 -30.49 -9.49 7.56
CA LEU A 156 -29.15 -8.91 7.75
C LEU A 156 -28.93 -7.84 6.68
N MET A 157 -28.73 -6.59 7.09
CA MET A 157 -28.40 -5.50 6.17
C MET A 157 -26.88 -5.41 6.02
N GLY A 158 -26.38 -5.52 4.79
CA GLY A 158 -25.01 -5.14 4.44
C GLY A 158 -24.93 -3.63 4.21
N LEU A 159 -23.99 -2.97 4.86
CA LEU A 159 -23.69 -1.54 4.71
C LEU A 159 -22.21 -1.36 4.37
N GLY A 160 -21.94 -0.55 3.34
CA GLY A 160 -20.61 -0.07 2.99
C GLY A 160 -20.55 1.45 3.05
N THR A 161 -19.48 2.00 3.59
CA THR A 161 -19.22 3.44 3.62
C THR A 161 -17.72 3.70 3.65
N ASP A 162 -17.28 4.82 3.08
CA ASP A 162 -15.92 5.35 3.26
C ASP A 162 -15.77 6.18 4.55
N GLY A 163 -16.87 6.48 5.25
CA GLY A 163 -16.91 7.46 6.33
C GLY A 163 -17.36 6.94 7.70
N ALA A 164 -17.95 7.85 8.48
CA ALA A 164 -18.65 7.51 9.72
C ALA A 164 -20.15 7.34 9.43
N ALA A 165 -20.76 6.27 9.96
CA ALA A 165 -22.16 5.96 9.75
C ALA A 165 -22.92 5.75 11.07
N LYS A 166 -24.14 6.28 11.14
CA LYS A 166 -25.20 5.87 12.08
C LYS A 166 -26.43 5.39 11.32
N VAL A 167 -27.15 4.43 11.89
CA VAL A 167 -28.34 3.82 11.28
C VAL A 167 -29.48 3.72 12.29
N TRP A 168 -30.65 4.25 11.93
CA TRP A 168 -31.90 4.07 12.68
C TRP A 168 -32.89 3.24 11.89
N LEU A 169 -33.56 2.31 12.57
CA LEU A 169 -34.67 1.51 12.05
C LEU A 169 -35.90 1.75 12.95
N ASN A 170 -37.01 2.16 12.35
CA ASN A 170 -38.26 2.49 13.06
C ASN A 170 -38.04 3.47 14.25
N GLY A 171 -37.07 4.38 14.10
CA GLY A 171 -36.66 5.38 15.10
C GLY A 171 -35.65 4.91 16.15
N LYS A 172 -35.34 3.61 16.22
CA LYS A 172 -34.32 3.07 17.12
C LYS A 172 -32.95 3.08 16.44
N LEU A 173 -31.93 3.64 17.07
CA LEU A 173 -30.54 3.48 16.64
C LEU A 173 -30.14 1.99 16.72
N VAL A 174 -29.71 1.42 15.60
CA VAL A 174 -29.34 -0.01 15.46
C VAL A 174 -27.88 -0.23 15.05
N HIS A 175 -27.18 0.81 14.58
CA HIS A 175 -25.73 0.76 14.31
C HIS A 175 -25.10 2.15 14.45
N GLU A 176 -23.90 2.21 15.04
CA GLU A 176 -22.97 3.34 14.94
C GLU A 176 -21.56 2.79 14.70
N ARG A 177 -20.87 3.30 13.67
CA ARG A 177 -19.46 2.98 13.44
C ARG A 177 -18.73 4.15 12.78
N ARG A 178 -17.49 4.37 13.21
CA ARG A 178 -16.54 5.26 12.54
C ARG A 178 -15.56 4.41 11.72
N SER A 179 -15.82 4.27 10.42
CA SER A 179 -14.90 3.57 9.51
C SER A 179 -13.81 4.54 9.04
N ALA A 180 -12.60 4.02 8.80
CA ALA A 180 -11.46 4.73 8.23
C ALA A 180 -10.90 3.95 7.03
N ARG A 181 -11.81 3.43 6.20
CA ARG A 181 -11.55 2.51 5.08
C ARG A 181 -12.11 3.15 3.81
N LEU A 182 -11.62 2.71 2.65
CA LEU A 182 -12.34 2.93 1.40
C LEU A 182 -13.67 2.14 1.43
N LEU A 183 -14.69 2.64 0.71
CA LEU A 183 -15.99 1.97 0.61
C LEU A 183 -15.83 0.53 0.09
N ARG A 184 -16.51 -0.40 0.76
CA ARG A 184 -16.62 -1.81 0.38
C ARG A 184 -18.04 -2.30 0.61
N LYS A 185 -18.55 -3.14 -0.31
CA LYS A 185 -19.87 -3.75 -0.19
C LYS A 185 -19.93 -4.66 1.05
N ASP A 186 -21.02 -4.56 1.79
CA ASP A 186 -21.33 -5.34 3.00
C ASP A 186 -20.28 -5.27 4.15
N ASP A 187 -19.38 -4.28 4.19
CA ASP A 187 -18.27 -4.23 5.16
C ASP A 187 -18.80 -4.30 6.62
N ASP A 188 -19.91 -3.59 6.90
CA ASP A 188 -20.73 -3.74 8.10
C ASP A 188 -21.95 -4.64 7.86
N LEU A 189 -22.23 -5.55 8.80
CA LEU A 189 -23.42 -6.41 8.81
C LEU A 189 -24.30 -6.07 10.02
N ILE A 190 -25.51 -5.59 9.76
CA ILE A 190 -26.41 -5.02 10.77
C ILE A 190 -27.67 -5.89 10.86
N PRO A 191 -27.90 -6.62 11.97
CA PRO A 191 -29.10 -7.41 12.16
C PRO A 191 -30.31 -6.50 12.34
N MET A 192 -31.38 -6.76 11.60
CA MET A 192 -32.60 -5.98 11.62
C MET A 192 -33.82 -6.88 11.77
N ARG A 193 -34.75 -6.46 12.64
CA ARG A 193 -36.12 -6.97 12.67
C ARG A 193 -37.00 -5.94 11.98
N LEU A 194 -37.61 -6.34 10.86
CA LEU A 194 -38.63 -5.56 10.16
C LEU A 194 -40.00 -6.06 10.63
N ASP A 195 -40.84 -5.13 11.06
CA ASP A 195 -42.22 -5.40 11.48
C ASP A 195 -43.12 -5.50 10.23
N ARG A 196 -44.21 -6.29 10.27
CA ARG A 196 -45.15 -6.36 9.13
C ARG A 196 -45.68 -4.98 8.73
N GLY A 197 -45.43 -4.59 7.47
CA GLY A 197 -45.85 -3.30 6.90
C GLY A 197 -44.66 -2.39 6.60
N THR A 198 -44.87 -1.09 6.75
CA THR A 198 -43.89 -0.04 6.42
C THR A 198 -42.90 0.19 7.55
N ASN A 199 -41.64 -0.12 7.28
CA ASN A 199 -40.49 0.18 8.15
C ASN A 199 -39.74 1.39 7.61
N ARG A 200 -39.04 2.13 8.46
CA ARG A 200 -38.28 3.35 8.10
C ARG A 200 -36.81 3.20 8.43
N LEU A 201 -35.97 3.50 7.45
CA LEU A 201 -34.51 3.44 7.55
C LEU A 201 -33.93 4.84 7.36
N LEU A 202 -33.20 5.33 8.36
CA LEU A 202 -32.39 6.56 8.27
C LEU A 202 -30.91 6.18 8.40
N LEU A 203 -30.11 6.66 7.46
CA LEU A 203 -28.64 6.68 7.52
C LEU A 203 -28.18 8.12 7.77
N LYS A 204 -27.13 8.28 8.57
CA LYS A 204 -26.36 9.53 8.70
C LYS A 204 -24.90 9.23 8.40
N ILE A 205 -24.33 9.88 7.38
CA ILE A 205 -23.00 9.60 6.82
C ILE A 205 -22.14 10.88 6.87
N GLY A 206 -20.95 10.79 7.46
CA GLY A 206 -19.91 11.84 7.40
C GLY A 206 -18.85 11.56 6.32
N SER A 207 -18.40 12.60 5.61
CA SER A 207 -17.39 12.53 4.52
C SER A 207 -15.97 12.15 4.99
N ARG A 208 -15.08 11.79 4.05
CA ARG A 208 -13.62 11.74 4.27
C ARG A 208 -12.83 12.23 3.04
N PRO A 209 -11.57 12.71 3.20
CA PRO A 209 -10.72 13.22 2.10
C PRO A 209 -10.44 12.29 0.90
N SER A 210 -11.00 11.08 0.90
CA SER A 210 -10.94 10.06 -0.14
C SER A 210 -12.29 9.76 -0.81
N GLY A 211 -13.38 10.40 -0.38
CA GLY A 211 -14.75 10.13 -0.83
C GLY A 211 -15.83 10.38 0.24
N TRP A 212 -17.07 10.53 -0.22
CA TRP A 212 -18.24 10.57 0.64
C TRP A 212 -19.36 9.72 0.03
N SER A 213 -19.22 8.41 0.15
CA SER A 213 -20.10 7.43 -0.47
C SER A 213 -20.64 6.40 0.52
N PHE A 214 -21.78 5.81 0.17
CA PHE A 214 -22.29 4.63 0.84
C PHE A 214 -23.00 3.68 -0.12
N CYS A 215 -23.19 2.42 0.29
CA CYS A 215 -24.04 1.44 -0.36
C CYS A 215 -24.72 0.58 0.71
N ALA A 216 -25.98 0.19 0.52
CA ALA A 216 -26.67 -0.70 1.44
C ALA A 216 -27.54 -1.72 0.68
N ARG A 217 -27.69 -2.91 1.24
CA ARG A 217 -28.61 -3.96 0.76
C ARG A 217 -29.08 -4.87 1.89
N PHE A 218 -30.25 -5.48 1.73
CA PHE A 218 -30.61 -6.65 2.54
C PHE A 218 -30.00 -7.89 1.89
N LEU A 219 -29.29 -8.72 2.65
CA LEU A 219 -28.59 -9.87 2.09
C LEU A 219 -29.58 -10.99 1.74
N ASN A 220 -29.62 -11.37 0.45
CA ASN A 220 -30.27 -12.60 0.01
C ASN A 220 -29.39 -13.82 0.29
N GLN A 221 -29.89 -15.03 0.02
CA GLN A 221 -29.16 -16.27 0.31
C GLN A 221 -27.78 -16.36 -0.36
N ALA A 222 -27.63 -15.86 -1.59
CA ALA A 222 -26.34 -15.84 -2.29
C ALA A 222 -25.36 -14.91 -1.57
N ALA A 223 -25.80 -13.68 -1.26
CA ALA A 223 -24.98 -12.69 -0.56
C ALA A 223 -24.57 -13.12 0.87
N LEU A 224 -25.46 -13.82 1.60
CA LEU A 224 -25.15 -14.43 2.89
C LEU A 224 -24.05 -15.50 2.76
N ASN A 225 -24.16 -16.36 1.75
CA ASN A 225 -23.23 -17.44 1.49
C ASN A 225 -21.85 -16.92 1.02
N GLU A 226 -21.82 -15.92 0.14
CA GLU A 226 -20.61 -15.20 -0.28
C GLU A 226 -19.90 -14.56 0.92
N ASN A 227 -20.65 -13.84 1.76
CA ASN A 227 -20.12 -13.25 2.98
C ASN A 227 -19.59 -14.30 3.96
N LEU A 228 -20.19 -15.49 4.02
CA LEU A 228 -19.76 -16.58 4.91
C LEU A 228 -18.44 -17.20 4.43
N VAL A 229 -18.29 -17.43 3.13
CA VAL A 229 -17.03 -17.85 2.49
C VAL A 229 -15.93 -16.80 2.70
N ASN A 230 -16.23 -15.52 2.49
CA ASN A 230 -15.29 -14.42 2.69
C ASN A 230 -14.91 -14.24 4.17
N ALA A 231 -15.84 -14.42 5.11
CA ALA A 231 -15.56 -14.42 6.54
C ALA A 231 -14.63 -15.58 6.93
N ALA A 232 -14.87 -16.77 6.40
CA ALA A 232 -14.07 -17.96 6.65
C ALA A 232 -12.63 -17.85 6.11
N MET A 233 -12.42 -17.26 4.91
CA MET A 233 -11.07 -16.96 4.42
C MET A 233 -10.26 -16.07 5.38
N ASN A 234 -10.93 -15.10 6.00
CA ASN A 234 -10.29 -14.12 6.89
C ASN A 234 -10.33 -14.52 8.38
N GLY A 235 -10.76 -15.74 8.72
CA GLY A 235 -10.83 -16.23 10.10
C GLY A 235 -11.84 -15.50 10.99
N ALA A 236 -12.84 -14.84 10.40
CA ALA A 236 -13.77 -13.97 11.12
C ALA A 236 -14.91 -14.78 11.77
N VAL A 237 -14.59 -15.60 12.78
CA VAL A 237 -15.48 -16.56 13.46
C VAL A 237 -16.79 -15.95 13.96
N ASP A 238 -16.77 -14.72 14.49
CA ASP A 238 -17.98 -13.99 14.90
C ASP A 238 -18.88 -13.63 13.71
N ARG A 239 -18.27 -13.14 12.61
CA ARG A 239 -19.00 -12.80 11.38
C ARG A 239 -19.60 -14.04 10.74
N MET A 240 -18.87 -15.17 10.75
CA MET A 240 -19.39 -16.48 10.33
C MET A 240 -20.58 -16.90 11.19
N SER A 241 -20.46 -16.82 12.52
CA SER A 241 -21.51 -17.18 13.47
C SER A 241 -22.77 -16.32 13.29
N LEU A 242 -22.59 -15.02 13.04
CA LEU A 242 -23.67 -14.10 12.71
C LEU A 242 -24.37 -14.49 11.41
N LEU A 243 -23.61 -14.75 10.34
CA LEU A 243 -24.14 -15.13 9.03
C LEU A 243 -24.90 -16.46 9.07
N LEU A 244 -24.33 -17.49 9.71
CA LEU A 244 -24.97 -18.79 9.93
C LEU A 244 -26.29 -18.64 10.71
N THR A 245 -26.33 -17.77 11.71
CA THR A 245 -27.53 -17.52 12.53
C THR A 245 -28.60 -16.73 11.76
N ASN A 246 -28.23 -16.00 10.71
CA ASN A 246 -29.14 -15.28 9.80
C ASN A 246 -29.38 -16.03 8.47
N GLY A 247 -29.22 -17.36 8.46
CA GLY A 247 -29.60 -18.21 7.32
C GLY A 247 -28.49 -18.52 6.31
N GLY A 248 -27.25 -18.06 6.51
CA GLY A 248 -26.10 -18.51 5.72
C GLY A 248 -25.93 -20.04 5.81
N SER A 249 -25.82 -20.73 4.67
CA SER A 249 -25.80 -22.20 4.65
C SER A 249 -24.39 -22.76 4.85
N VAL A 250 -24.27 -23.74 5.75
CA VAL A 250 -23.04 -24.49 6.06
C VAL A 250 -22.45 -25.13 4.80
N GLU A 251 -23.34 -25.71 3.98
CA GLU A 251 -23.04 -26.47 2.78
C GLU A 251 -23.08 -25.61 1.50
N ALA A 252 -23.16 -24.29 1.64
CA ALA A 252 -23.20 -23.36 0.54
C ALA A 252 -21.99 -23.50 -0.39
N ARG A 253 -22.26 -23.41 -1.70
CA ARG A 253 -21.25 -23.42 -2.76
C ARG A 253 -21.26 -22.08 -3.47
N VAL A 254 -20.14 -21.37 -3.42
CA VAL A 254 -19.93 -20.04 -4.01
C VAL A 254 -18.92 -20.16 -5.16
N GLY A 255 -19.10 -19.35 -6.21
CA GLY A 255 -18.20 -19.28 -7.36
C GLY A 255 -17.90 -20.66 -7.97
N PRO A 256 -16.67 -21.19 -7.88
CA PRO A 256 -16.25 -22.46 -8.49
C PRO A 256 -16.72 -23.71 -7.72
N GLY A 257 -17.61 -23.57 -6.73
CA GLY A 257 -17.99 -24.65 -5.80
C GLY A 257 -17.32 -24.57 -4.43
N LEU A 258 -16.77 -23.42 -4.06
CA LEU A 258 -16.07 -23.21 -2.79
C LEU A 258 -17.07 -23.14 -1.63
N THR A 259 -16.76 -23.82 -0.52
CA THR A 259 -17.54 -23.76 0.72
C THR A 259 -16.79 -22.93 1.76
N ALA A 260 -17.46 -22.50 2.83
CA ALA A 260 -16.80 -21.79 3.92
C ALA A 260 -15.76 -22.66 4.63
N TRP A 261 -15.98 -23.97 4.72
CA TRP A 261 -14.97 -24.92 5.20
C TRP A 261 -13.74 -24.95 4.28
N HIS A 262 -13.91 -25.11 2.96
CA HIS A 262 -12.79 -25.06 2.01
C HIS A 262 -11.98 -23.77 2.13
N ALA A 263 -12.68 -22.62 2.24
CA ALA A 263 -12.06 -21.31 2.42
C ALA A 263 -11.21 -21.22 3.70
N ALA A 264 -11.73 -21.72 4.83
CA ALA A 264 -10.99 -21.79 6.09
C ALA A 264 -9.75 -22.69 5.98
N LYS A 265 -9.88 -23.92 5.44
CA LYS A 265 -8.76 -24.87 5.30
C LYS A 265 -7.66 -24.35 4.36
N ILE A 266 -8.03 -23.79 3.21
CA ILE A 266 -7.08 -23.14 2.28
C ILE A 266 -6.26 -22.08 3.00
N ARG A 267 -6.92 -21.16 3.71
CA ARG A 267 -6.27 -20.05 4.45
C ARG A 267 -5.70 -20.45 5.82
N GLY A 268 -5.72 -21.73 6.19
CA GLY A 268 -5.16 -22.22 7.46
C GLY A 268 -5.91 -21.76 8.72
N GLN A 269 -7.16 -21.33 8.58
CA GLN A 269 -7.97 -20.74 9.65
C GLN A 269 -8.63 -21.84 10.50
N THR A 270 -7.87 -22.43 11.43
CA THR A 270 -8.30 -23.61 12.21
C THR A 270 -9.66 -23.42 12.88
N GLU A 271 -9.87 -22.33 13.61
CA GLU A 271 -11.10 -22.09 14.39
C GLU A 271 -12.32 -21.83 13.49
N ALA A 272 -12.10 -21.28 12.29
CA ALA A 272 -13.14 -21.15 11.28
C ALA A 272 -13.51 -22.52 10.68
N ALA A 273 -12.53 -23.41 10.46
CA ALA A 273 -12.81 -24.78 10.02
C ALA A 273 -13.55 -25.59 11.10
N GLU A 274 -13.06 -25.55 12.35
CA GLU A 274 -13.69 -26.17 13.52
C GLU A 274 -15.14 -25.69 13.72
N LEU A 275 -15.42 -24.40 13.53
CA LEU A 275 -16.79 -23.87 13.56
C LEU A 275 -17.67 -24.48 12.46
N MET A 276 -17.17 -24.60 11.23
CA MET A 276 -17.94 -25.19 10.13
C MET A 276 -18.18 -26.70 10.34
N GLU A 277 -17.16 -27.44 10.78
CA GLU A 277 -17.23 -28.87 11.10
C GLU A 277 -18.26 -29.11 12.24
N LYS A 278 -18.19 -28.32 13.33
CA LYS A 278 -19.18 -28.35 14.43
C LYS A 278 -20.61 -27.97 13.99
N ARG A 279 -20.76 -27.25 12.87
CA ARG A 279 -22.05 -26.90 12.27
C ARG A 279 -22.52 -27.92 11.22
N GLY A 280 -21.79 -29.02 11.02
CA GLY A 280 -22.16 -30.12 10.12
C GLY A 280 -21.58 -30.02 8.70
N ALA A 281 -20.49 -29.29 8.49
CA ALA A 281 -19.82 -29.23 7.19
C ALA A 281 -19.12 -30.56 6.84
N ASP A 282 -19.20 -30.95 5.58
CA ASP A 282 -18.51 -32.12 5.02
C ASP A 282 -16.99 -31.92 4.96
N ALA A 283 -16.29 -32.43 5.98
CA ALA A 283 -14.83 -32.35 6.12
C ALA A 283 -14.05 -33.33 5.21
N HIS A 284 -14.75 -34.21 4.47
CA HIS A 284 -14.15 -35.12 3.49
C HIS A 284 -14.36 -34.65 2.04
N ARG A 285 -14.93 -33.46 1.86
CA ARG A 285 -15.24 -32.90 0.55
C ARG A 285 -13.97 -32.67 -0.29
N PRO A 286 -13.95 -33.08 -1.57
CA PRO A 286 -12.90 -32.67 -2.49
C PRO A 286 -12.97 -31.16 -2.75
N PHE A 287 -11.82 -30.49 -2.62
CA PHE A 287 -11.66 -29.08 -2.93
C PHE A 287 -12.00 -28.76 -4.40
N PRO A 288 -12.59 -27.59 -4.70
CA PRO A 288 -12.80 -27.14 -6.06
C PRO A 288 -11.48 -26.94 -6.82
N ASN A 289 -11.54 -26.94 -8.15
CA ASN A 289 -10.38 -26.73 -9.00
C ASN A 289 -9.60 -25.45 -8.61
N PRO A 290 -8.28 -25.52 -8.36
CA PRO A 290 -7.53 -24.41 -7.79
C PRO A 290 -7.42 -23.22 -8.76
N GLY A 291 -7.30 -23.48 -10.07
CA GLY A 291 -7.29 -22.42 -11.09
C GLY A 291 -8.60 -21.62 -11.12
N LYS A 292 -9.76 -22.29 -11.09
CA LYS A 292 -11.07 -21.61 -10.99
C LYS A 292 -11.26 -20.90 -9.64
N THR A 293 -10.63 -21.39 -8.58
CA THR A 293 -10.67 -20.75 -7.24
C THR A 293 -9.82 -19.49 -7.18
N LEU A 294 -8.64 -19.50 -7.80
CA LEU A 294 -7.80 -18.32 -7.93
C LEU A 294 -8.44 -17.27 -8.85
N ASP A 295 -9.06 -17.70 -9.96
CA ASP A 295 -9.79 -16.82 -10.86
C ASP A 295 -10.97 -16.10 -10.17
N TRP A 296 -11.78 -16.85 -9.42
CA TRP A 296 -12.86 -16.26 -8.61
C TRP A 296 -12.33 -15.31 -7.54
N PHE A 297 -11.20 -15.63 -6.89
CA PHE A 297 -10.58 -14.77 -5.88
C PHE A 297 -10.07 -13.45 -6.47
N VAL A 298 -9.29 -13.49 -7.55
CA VAL A 298 -8.71 -12.28 -8.18
C VAL A 298 -9.80 -11.37 -8.76
N THR A 299 -10.86 -11.95 -9.34
CA THR A 299 -12.00 -11.17 -9.86
C THR A 299 -12.83 -10.46 -8.78
N GLN A 300 -12.64 -10.75 -7.49
CA GLN A 300 -13.24 -9.94 -6.41
C GLN A 300 -12.50 -8.60 -6.19
N THR A 301 -11.24 -8.47 -6.63
CA THR A 301 -10.38 -7.31 -6.33
C THR A 301 -9.79 -6.61 -7.56
N VAL A 302 -9.87 -7.23 -8.74
CA VAL A 302 -9.38 -6.65 -10.01
C VAL A 302 -10.57 -6.49 -10.99
N PRO A 303 -11.13 -5.26 -11.14
CA PRO A 303 -12.12 -4.97 -12.17
C PRO A 303 -11.56 -5.21 -13.58
N ALA A 304 -12.44 -5.56 -14.53
CA ALA A 304 -12.03 -5.89 -15.90
C ALA A 304 -11.52 -4.67 -16.67
N ASP A 305 -11.99 -3.47 -16.32
CA ASP A 305 -11.72 -2.16 -16.91
C ASP A 305 -10.65 -1.35 -16.17
N ALA A 306 -10.07 -1.90 -15.09
CA ALA A 306 -9.02 -1.27 -14.28
C ALA A 306 -7.62 -1.82 -14.62
N PRO A 307 -6.53 -1.15 -14.22
CA PRO A 307 -5.19 -1.75 -14.17
C PRO A 307 -5.21 -3.00 -13.28
N GLY A 308 -4.43 -4.01 -13.66
CA GLY A 308 -4.56 -5.35 -13.12
C GLY A 308 -3.25 -6.13 -13.06
N LEU A 309 -3.32 -7.44 -13.29
CA LEU A 309 -2.20 -8.35 -13.09
C LEU A 309 -2.21 -9.56 -14.03
N ALA A 310 -1.03 -10.12 -14.27
CA ALA A 310 -0.82 -11.47 -14.80
C ALA A 310 -0.24 -12.36 -13.69
N LEU A 311 -0.58 -13.64 -13.72
CA LEU A 311 -0.04 -14.64 -12.79
C LEU A 311 0.21 -15.98 -13.51
N ALA A 312 1.29 -16.65 -13.15
CA ALA A 312 1.54 -18.06 -13.44
C ALA A 312 1.85 -18.84 -12.14
N VAL A 313 1.38 -20.08 -12.07
CA VAL A 313 1.72 -21.07 -11.03
C VAL A 313 2.55 -22.17 -11.66
N VAL A 314 3.68 -22.49 -11.04
CA VAL A 314 4.55 -23.61 -11.39
C VAL A 314 4.39 -24.69 -10.32
N GLN A 315 4.23 -25.95 -10.73
CA GLN A 315 4.29 -27.12 -9.87
C GLN A 315 5.09 -28.20 -10.59
N GLU A 316 6.02 -28.85 -9.88
CA GLU A 316 6.75 -30.01 -10.40
C GLU A 316 7.43 -29.73 -11.77
N GLY A 317 8.25 -28.67 -11.80
CA GLY A 317 8.90 -28.14 -13.00
C GLY A 317 7.98 -27.53 -14.09
N ARG A 318 6.65 -27.50 -13.91
CA ARG A 318 5.70 -27.18 -15.00
C ARG A 318 4.71 -26.07 -14.65
N VAL A 319 4.43 -25.18 -15.61
CA VAL A 319 3.37 -24.16 -15.46
C VAL A 319 2.00 -24.86 -15.49
N THR A 320 1.36 -25.05 -14.34
CA THR A 320 0.04 -25.71 -14.22
C THR A 320 -1.14 -24.75 -14.36
N PHE A 321 -0.90 -23.45 -14.20
CA PHE A 321 -1.91 -22.41 -14.41
C PHE A 321 -1.27 -21.09 -14.84
N LYS A 322 -1.92 -20.35 -15.73
CA LYS A 322 -1.57 -18.97 -16.09
C LYS A 322 -2.80 -18.18 -16.55
N LYS A 323 -2.95 -16.93 -16.10
CA LYS A 323 -4.04 -16.02 -16.52
C LYS A 323 -3.64 -14.54 -16.33
N GLY A 324 -4.30 -13.65 -17.08
CA GLY A 324 -4.31 -12.20 -16.86
C GLY A 324 -5.71 -11.67 -16.53
N TRP A 325 -5.76 -10.55 -15.80
CA TRP A 325 -6.98 -9.83 -15.40
C TRP A 325 -6.73 -8.32 -15.46
N GLY A 326 -7.76 -7.54 -15.80
CA GLY A 326 -7.65 -6.09 -15.97
C GLY A 326 -6.93 -5.68 -17.26
N MET A 327 -6.56 -4.41 -17.35
CA MET A 327 -6.06 -3.75 -18.55
C MET A 327 -4.55 -3.46 -18.51
N ALA A 328 -3.86 -3.87 -19.57
CA ALA A 328 -2.47 -3.55 -19.86
C ALA A 328 -2.33 -2.07 -20.26
N SER A 329 -3.34 -1.53 -20.96
CA SER A 329 -3.45 -0.09 -21.24
C SER A 329 -4.91 0.35 -21.13
N LEU A 330 -5.17 1.32 -20.25
CA LEU A 330 -6.48 1.98 -20.13
C LEU A 330 -6.80 2.83 -21.36
N ASP A 331 -5.80 3.56 -21.85
CA ASP A 331 -5.88 4.45 -23.01
C ASP A 331 -6.47 3.78 -24.26
N TYR A 332 -6.22 2.48 -24.43
CA TYR A 332 -6.58 1.70 -25.60
C TYR A 332 -7.47 0.48 -25.29
N GLY A 333 -7.88 0.29 -24.03
CA GLY A 333 -8.70 -0.86 -23.60
C GLY A 333 -8.05 -2.23 -23.84
N VAL A 334 -6.72 -2.32 -23.79
CA VAL A 334 -5.98 -3.55 -24.09
C VAL A 334 -5.93 -4.44 -22.82
N PRO A 335 -6.44 -5.69 -22.85
CA PRO A 335 -6.47 -6.56 -21.68
C PRO A 335 -5.10 -7.18 -21.35
N ILE A 336 -4.87 -7.53 -20.09
CA ILE A 336 -3.68 -8.26 -19.65
C ILE A 336 -3.78 -9.75 -20.03
N THR A 337 -2.70 -10.28 -20.59
CA THR A 337 -2.51 -11.69 -20.95
C THR A 337 -1.32 -12.30 -20.21
N PRO A 338 -1.18 -13.63 -20.10
CA PRO A 338 0.04 -14.25 -19.56
C PRO A 338 1.32 -13.83 -20.30
N SER A 339 1.21 -13.57 -21.60
CA SER A 339 2.27 -13.10 -22.51
C SER A 339 2.44 -11.58 -22.51
N THR A 340 1.74 -10.82 -21.66
CA THR A 340 1.92 -9.37 -21.52
C THR A 340 3.22 -9.10 -20.77
N VAL A 341 4.03 -8.19 -21.31
CA VAL A 341 5.35 -7.84 -20.78
C VAL A 341 5.21 -6.74 -19.72
N PHE A 342 5.91 -6.88 -18.60
CA PHE A 342 6.00 -5.87 -17.55
C PHE A 342 7.47 -5.62 -17.20
N HIS A 343 7.78 -4.39 -16.78
CA HIS A 343 8.99 -4.08 -16.02
C HIS A 343 8.87 -4.71 -14.63
N VAL A 344 9.80 -5.59 -14.25
CA VAL A 344 9.68 -6.37 -13.00
C VAL A 344 10.51 -5.81 -11.84
N ALA A 345 11.08 -4.62 -12.02
CA ALA A 345 11.85 -3.89 -11.01
C ALA A 345 12.90 -4.81 -10.34
N SER A 346 13.01 -4.76 -9.01
CA SER A 346 13.99 -5.51 -8.23
C SER A 346 13.94 -7.04 -8.33
N VAL A 347 12.95 -7.67 -8.96
CA VAL A 347 13.01 -9.12 -9.26
C VAL A 347 14.17 -9.43 -10.24
N SER A 348 14.60 -8.44 -11.03
CA SER A 348 15.80 -8.50 -11.86
C SER A 348 17.06 -8.95 -11.12
N LYS A 349 17.16 -8.64 -9.82
CA LYS A 349 18.34 -8.91 -8.98
C LYS A 349 18.68 -10.40 -8.89
N GLN A 350 17.68 -11.29 -9.01
CA GLN A 350 17.93 -12.74 -9.09
C GLN A 350 18.83 -13.09 -10.29
N PHE A 351 18.56 -12.50 -11.46
CA PHE A 351 19.29 -12.76 -12.70
C PHE A 351 20.68 -12.14 -12.68
N THR A 352 20.83 -10.95 -12.10
CA THR A 352 22.11 -10.26 -11.90
C THR A 352 23.02 -11.05 -10.94
N ALA A 353 22.48 -11.52 -9.84
CA ALA A 353 23.22 -12.32 -8.87
C ALA A 353 23.60 -13.70 -9.43
N PHE A 354 22.68 -14.32 -10.17
CA PHE A 354 22.94 -15.57 -10.90
C PHE A 354 24.03 -15.40 -11.96
N ALA A 355 24.06 -14.28 -12.68
CA ALA A 355 25.12 -13.98 -13.65
C ALA A 355 26.51 -13.88 -12.99
N ILE A 356 26.60 -13.27 -11.80
CA ILE A 356 27.83 -13.25 -10.98
C ILE A 356 28.21 -14.65 -10.51
N ALA A 357 27.26 -15.42 -9.97
CA ALA A 357 27.50 -16.80 -9.53
C ALA A 357 27.95 -17.72 -10.68
N LEU A 358 27.41 -17.52 -11.88
CA LEU A 358 27.79 -18.25 -13.09
C LEU A 358 29.22 -17.90 -13.56
N LEU A 359 29.65 -16.64 -13.41
CA LEU A 359 31.04 -16.24 -13.65
C LEU A 359 32.00 -16.77 -12.57
N ALA A 360 31.55 -16.86 -11.31
CA ALA A 360 32.30 -17.50 -10.23
C ALA A 360 32.48 -19.01 -10.47
N GLN A 361 31.40 -19.70 -10.87
CA GLN A 361 31.41 -21.12 -11.26
C GLN A 361 32.33 -21.39 -12.47
N GLN A 362 32.48 -20.41 -13.38
CA GLN A 362 33.43 -20.45 -14.49
C GLN A 362 34.89 -20.10 -14.08
N GLY A 363 35.15 -19.81 -12.80
CA GLY A 363 36.48 -19.43 -12.30
C GLY A 363 36.97 -18.06 -12.75
N LYS A 364 36.10 -17.20 -13.28
CA LYS A 364 36.46 -15.88 -13.86
C LYS A 364 36.53 -14.74 -12.84
N LEU A 365 35.84 -14.90 -11.70
CA LEU A 365 35.89 -14.01 -10.55
C LEU A 365 35.74 -14.83 -9.27
N SER A 366 36.07 -14.23 -8.12
CA SER A 366 35.56 -14.70 -6.83
C SER A 366 34.44 -13.78 -6.36
N VAL A 367 33.43 -14.31 -5.66
CA VAL A 367 32.46 -13.44 -4.95
C VAL A 367 33.13 -12.68 -3.80
N ASP A 368 34.29 -13.14 -3.34
CA ASP A 368 35.10 -12.47 -2.31
C ASP A 368 36.17 -11.54 -2.91
N ASP A 369 36.17 -11.31 -4.23
CA ASP A 369 36.96 -10.24 -4.85
C ASP A 369 36.52 -8.86 -4.35
N GLU A 370 37.47 -7.96 -4.09
CA GLU A 370 37.19 -6.54 -3.89
C GLU A 370 36.60 -5.93 -5.17
N LEU A 371 35.53 -5.16 -5.04
CA LEU A 371 34.85 -4.44 -6.12
C LEU A 371 35.83 -3.65 -7.01
N ARG A 372 36.82 -2.97 -6.43
CA ARG A 372 37.75 -2.10 -7.17
C ARG A 372 38.79 -2.86 -8.00
N LYS A 373 38.93 -4.18 -7.82
CA LYS A 373 39.62 -5.08 -8.77
C LYS A 373 38.95 -5.04 -10.16
N HIS A 374 37.63 -4.84 -10.18
CA HIS A 374 36.79 -4.87 -11.38
C HIS A 374 36.30 -3.46 -11.78
N VAL A 375 36.01 -2.60 -10.81
CA VAL A 375 35.54 -1.22 -11.00
C VAL A 375 36.43 -0.22 -10.21
N PRO A 376 37.70 -0.02 -10.61
CA PRO A 376 38.67 0.83 -9.91
C PRO A 376 38.29 2.32 -9.83
N GLU A 377 37.31 2.77 -10.63
CA GLU A 377 36.79 4.13 -10.63
C GLU A 377 35.91 4.43 -9.41
N ILE A 378 35.50 3.41 -8.65
CA ILE A 378 34.83 3.58 -7.36
C ILE A 378 35.85 4.03 -6.30
N HIS A 379 35.41 4.98 -5.48
CA HIS A 379 36.23 5.60 -4.45
C HIS A 379 36.81 4.60 -3.45
N ASP A 380 38.00 4.89 -2.94
CA ASP A 380 38.62 4.14 -1.86
C ASP A 380 38.05 4.61 -0.52
N PHE A 381 37.19 3.79 0.09
CA PHE A 381 36.61 4.08 1.40
C PHE A 381 37.52 3.68 2.57
N GLY A 382 38.76 3.23 2.30
CA GLY A 382 39.68 2.69 3.31
C GLY A 382 39.23 1.33 3.90
N LYS A 383 38.22 0.70 3.29
CA LYS A 383 37.58 -0.54 3.70
C LYS A 383 37.24 -1.36 2.44
N PRO A 384 37.75 -2.59 2.28
CA PRO A 384 37.42 -3.42 1.12
C PRO A 384 35.93 -3.78 1.06
N ILE A 385 35.29 -3.49 -0.08
CA ILE A 385 33.92 -3.90 -0.39
C ILE A 385 34.01 -5.09 -1.35
N THR A 386 33.57 -6.27 -0.93
CA THR A 386 33.57 -7.47 -1.80
C THR A 386 32.30 -7.56 -2.65
N LEU A 387 32.32 -8.36 -3.72
CA LEU A 387 31.11 -8.66 -4.49
C LEU A 387 30.04 -9.34 -3.62
N ARG A 388 30.44 -10.17 -2.64
CA ARG A 388 29.58 -10.78 -1.61
C ARG A 388 28.86 -9.73 -0.77
N HIS A 389 29.52 -8.62 -0.43
CA HIS A 389 28.87 -7.50 0.28
C HIS A 389 27.82 -6.78 -0.59
N LEU A 390 28.00 -6.76 -1.91
CA LEU A 390 26.98 -6.23 -2.84
C LEU A 390 25.79 -7.19 -2.94
N LEU A 391 26.05 -8.49 -3.12
CA LEU A 391 25.04 -9.55 -3.22
C LEU A 391 24.14 -9.59 -1.98
N HIS A 392 24.72 -9.50 -0.78
CA HIS A 392 24.00 -9.59 0.49
C HIS A 392 23.49 -8.25 1.06
N HIS A 393 23.63 -7.14 0.35
CA HIS A 393 23.28 -5.78 0.85
C HIS A 393 24.02 -5.37 2.14
N THR A 394 25.24 -5.87 2.37
CA THR A 394 26.06 -5.54 3.55
C THR A 394 27.23 -4.59 3.23
N SER A 395 27.24 -3.98 2.04
CA SER A 395 28.34 -3.17 1.52
C SER A 395 28.56 -1.79 2.14
N GLY A 396 27.60 -1.27 2.92
CA GLY A 396 27.61 0.11 3.39
C GLY A 396 27.34 1.17 2.31
N LEU A 397 27.35 0.84 1.02
CA LEU A 397 27.12 1.81 -0.07
C LEU A 397 25.77 2.51 0.05
N ARG A 398 25.74 3.81 -0.25
CA ARG A 398 24.52 4.62 -0.32
C ARG A 398 23.70 4.28 -1.58
N ASP A 399 22.37 4.23 -1.45
CA ASP A 399 21.45 3.79 -2.52
C ASP A 399 21.25 4.86 -3.62
N GLN A 400 21.37 4.43 -4.87
CA GLN A 400 21.31 5.30 -6.04
C GLN A 400 20.03 6.14 -6.16
N TRP A 401 18.87 5.61 -5.73
CA TRP A 401 17.60 6.34 -5.87
C TRP A 401 17.49 7.47 -4.85
N ASP A 402 17.84 7.18 -3.59
CA ASP A 402 17.92 8.19 -2.54
C ASP A 402 18.97 9.26 -2.92
N LEU A 403 20.15 8.86 -3.41
CA LEU A 403 21.18 9.80 -3.87
C LEU A 403 20.73 10.67 -5.07
N LEU A 404 20.03 10.08 -6.05
CA LEU A 404 19.55 10.82 -7.23
C LEU A 404 18.44 11.81 -6.84
N VAL A 405 17.51 11.46 -5.95
CA VAL A 405 16.51 12.41 -5.44
C VAL A 405 17.17 13.56 -4.66
N LEU A 406 18.21 13.28 -3.87
CA LEU A 406 19.00 14.33 -3.21
C LEU A 406 19.80 15.17 -4.23
N ALA A 407 20.23 14.59 -5.36
CA ALA A 407 20.78 15.30 -6.51
C ALA A 407 19.69 15.93 -7.42
N GLY A 408 18.45 16.01 -6.96
CA GLY A 408 17.37 16.72 -7.61
C GLY A 408 16.69 15.99 -8.77
N TRP A 409 16.94 14.71 -8.96
CA TRP A 409 16.27 13.91 -9.97
C TRP A 409 14.86 13.57 -9.53
N ARG A 410 13.93 13.64 -10.48
CA ARG A 410 12.57 13.17 -10.34
C ARG A 410 12.53 11.74 -10.88
N MET A 411 11.74 10.86 -10.27
CA MET A 411 11.72 9.44 -10.64
C MET A 411 11.01 9.16 -11.99
N ASP A 412 10.48 10.20 -12.64
CA ASP A 412 9.97 10.22 -14.01
C ASP A 412 10.94 10.88 -15.03
N ASP A 413 12.11 11.37 -14.60
CA ASP A 413 13.20 11.73 -15.51
C ASP A 413 13.76 10.50 -16.24
N VAL A 414 14.44 10.71 -17.35
CA VAL A 414 15.27 9.67 -18.00
C VAL A 414 16.50 9.42 -17.13
N ILE A 415 16.69 8.21 -16.62
CA ILE A 415 17.83 7.88 -15.74
C ILE A 415 18.66 6.75 -16.35
N THR A 416 19.85 7.09 -16.84
CA THR A 416 20.76 6.15 -17.49
C THR A 416 21.68 5.43 -16.50
N GLN A 417 22.30 4.34 -16.95
CA GLN A 417 23.36 3.63 -16.22
C GLN A 417 24.50 4.58 -15.82
N GLU A 418 24.89 5.52 -16.69
CA GLU A 418 26.05 6.39 -16.48
C GLU A 418 25.76 7.58 -15.56
N ASP A 419 24.50 8.03 -15.46
CA ASP A 419 24.07 8.98 -14.42
C ASP A 419 24.27 8.37 -13.01
N ILE A 420 23.85 7.12 -12.85
CA ILE A 420 24.02 6.34 -11.61
C ILE A 420 25.51 6.14 -11.32
N LEU A 421 26.28 5.61 -12.29
CA LEU A 421 27.71 5.37 -12.09
C LEU A 421 28.47 6.67 -11.79
N THR A 422 28.13 7.80 -12.43
CA THR A 422 28.69 9.12 -12.10
C THR A 422 28.43 9.52 -10.65
N THR A 423 27.21 9.35 -10.15
CA THR A 423 26.87 9.59 -8.73
C THR A 423 27.63 8.65 -7.79
N LEU A 424 27.78 7.36 -8.15
CA LEU A 424 28.47 6.38 -7.30
C LEU A 424 29.99 6.61 -7.24
N ARG A 425 30.65 6.98 -8.35
CA ARG A 425 32.08 7.37 -8.37
C ARG A 425 32.37 8.63 -7.52
N ARG A 426 31.36 9.47 -7.26
CA ARG A 426 31.47 10.66 -6.41
C ARG A 426 31.27 10.39 -4.91
N GLN A 427 30.81 9.20 -4.53
CA GLN A 427 30.58 8.84 -3.12
C GLN A 427 31.88 8.93 -2.28
N ARG A 428 31.81 9.51 -1.08
CA ARG A 428 32.96 9.73 -0.17
C ARG A 428 32.79 9.13 1.22
N SER A 429 31.62 8.58 1.54
CA SER A 429 31.39 7.87 2.81
C SER A 429 30.33 6.79 2.65
N LEU A 430 30.49 5.73 3.43
CA LEU A 430 29.51 4.65 3.56
C LEU A 430 28.48 4.97 4.65
N ASN A 431 27.37 4.23 4.65
CA ASN A 431 26.35 4.22 5.70
C ASN A 431 26.84 3.50 6.99
N PHE A 432 27.80 2.59 6.85
CA PHE A 432 28.43 1.75 7.88
C PHE A 432 29.63 1.02 7.25
N ASP A 433 30.51 0.45 8.08
CA ASP A 433 31.64 -0.38 7.61
C ASP A 433 31.16 -1.69 6.96
N PRO A 434 31.77 -2.17 5.86
CA PRO A 434 31.27 -3.34 5.14
C PRO A 434 31.17 -4.59 6.02
N GLY A 435 30.00 -5.22 6.02
CA GLY A 435 29.67 -6.40 6.82
C GLY A 435 29.07 -6.12 8.21
N GLU A 436 29.03 -4.87 8.70
CA GLU A 436 28.46 -4.56 10.03
C GLU A 436 26.92 -4.60 10.08
N GLU A 437 26.25 -4.15 9.01
CA GLU A 437 24.78 -4.08 8.91
C GLU A 437 24.25 -4.64 7.58
N GLU A 438 22.95 -4.90 7.54
CA GLU A 438 22.17 -5.17 6.32
C GLU A 438 21.37 -3.92 5.96
N LEU A 439 21.59 -3.37 4.76
CA LEU A 439 20.80 -2.23 4.24
C LEU A 439 20.63 -2.35 2.73
N TYR A 440 19.39 -2.63 2.32
CA TYR A 440 19.04 -2.86 0.92
C TYR A 440 19.51 -1.73 0.00
N CYS A 441 20.37 -2.06 -0.97
CA CYS A 441 21.06 -1.07 -1.79
C CYS A 441 21.02 -1.46 -3.29
N ASN A 442 20.36 -0.64 -4.10
CA ASN A 442 20.30 -0.81 -5.55
C ASN A 442 21.67 -0.62 -6.20
N SER A 443 22.47 0.33 -5.70
CA SER A 443 23.81 0.67 -6.19
C SER A 443 24.71 -0.56 -6.33
N GLY A 444 24.68 -1.46 -5.35
CA GLY A 444 25.46 -2.69 -5.38
C GLY A 444 25.08 -3.60 -6.56
N TYR A 445 23.79 -3.73 -6.86
CA TYR A 445 23.31 -4.56 -7.98
C TYR A 445 23.54 -3.92 -9.35
N THR A 446 23.50 -2.59 -9.44
CA THR A 446 23.94 -1.86 -10.65
C THR A 446 25.43 -2.08 -10.89
N LEU A 447 26.26 -2.00 -9.84
CA LEU A 447 27.71 -2.28 -9.93
C LEU A 447 28.00 -3.76 -10.26
N LEU A 448 27.21 -4.72 -9.78
CA LEU A 448 27.34 -6.12 -10.20
C LEU A 448 27.10 -6.32 -11.71
N SER A 449 26.22 -5.52 -12.35
CA SER A 449 26.05 -5.57 -13.82
C SER A 449 27.26 -5.03 -14.60
N GLU A 450 27.97 -4.05 -14.04
CA GLU A 450 29.24 -3.55 -14.57
C GLU A 450 30.35 -4.61 -14.43
N VAL A 451 30.43 -5.28 -13.28
CA VAL A 451 31.35 -6.41 -13.03
C VAL A 451 31.10 -7.56 -14.01
N VAL A 452 29.83 -7.98 -14.20
CA VAL A 452 29.48 -8.99 -15.21
C VAL A 452 29.94 -8.56 -16.60
N SER A 453 29.76 -7.28 -16.97
CA SER A 453 30.13 -6.80 -18.30
C SER A 453 31.64 -6.85 -18.52
N ARG A 454 32.43 -6.35 -17.55
CA ARG A 454 33.90 -6.33 -17.59
C ARG A 454 34.51 -7.72 -17.56
N VAL A 455 34.05 -8.61 -16.67
CA VAL A 455 34.59 -9.96 -16.50
C VAL A 455 34.18 -10.91 -17.64
N SER A 456 33.03 -10.67 -18.28
CA SER A 456 32.59 -11.49 -19.43
C SER A 456 33.07 -11.00 -20.80
N GLY A 457 33.49 -9.74 -20.91
CA GLY A 457 33.82 -9.10 -22.19
C GLY A 457 32.60 -8.84 -23.09
N LYS A 458 31.38 -8.87 -22.54
CA LYS A 458 30.11 -8.64 -23.24
C LYS A 458 29.25 -7.61 -22.50
N PRO A 459 28.39 -6.83 -23.19
CA PRO A 459 27.36 -6.05 -22.50
C PRO A 459 26.46 -6.94 -21.63
N PHE A 460 26.08 -6.48 -20.44
CA PHE A 460 25.23 -7.22 -19.50
C PHE A 460 23.95 -7.81 -20.12
N VAL A 461 23.30 -7.04 -21.00
CA VAL A 461 22.09 -7.46 -21.74
C VAL A 461 22.39 -8.66 -22.65
N GLU A 462 23.53 -8.67 -23.34
CA GLU A 462 23.95 -9.77 -24.20
C GLU A 462 24.38 -11.00 -23.41
N PHE A 463 25.11 -10.80 -22.30
CA PHE A 463 25.51 -11.89 -21.41
C PHE A 463 24.29 -12.63 -20.84
N THR A 464 23.34 -11.89 -20.27
CA THR A 464 22.11 -12.47 -19.69
C THR A 464 21.21 -13.13 -20.74
N ARG A 465 21.05 -12.49 -21.92
CA ARG A 465 20.40 -13.10 -23.09
C ARG A 465 21.04 -14.44 -23.49
N ASP A 466 22.35 -14.48 -23.61
CA ASP A 466 23.06 -15.65 -24.15
C ASP A 466 23.20 -16.79 -23.13
N ALA A 467 23.43 -16.47 -21.86
CA ALA A 467 23.77 -17.45 -20.82
C ALA A 467 22.58 -17.87 -19.93
N LEU A 468 21.54 -17.04 -19.79
CA LEU A 468 20.37 -17.32 -18.96
C LEU A 468 19.10 -17.45 -19.81
N PHE A 469 18.72 -16.40 -20.55
CA PHE A 469 17.39 -16.34 -21.18
C PHE A 469 17.23 -17.31 -22.35
N ARG A 470 18.18 -17.36 -23.31
CA ARG A 470 18.08 -18.27 -24.47
C ARG A 470 18.11 -19.75 -24.05
N PRO A 471 18.99 -20.23 -23.14
CA PRO A 471 18.95 -21.61 -22.67
C PRO A 471 17.66 -22.00 -21.92
N LEU A 472 17.01 -21.06 -21.25
CA LEU A 472 15.71 -21.25 -20.58
C LEU A 472 14.50 -20.95 -21.49
N GLU A 473 14.73 -20.67 -22.77
CA GLU A 473 13.70 -20.34 -23.77
C GLU A 473 12.84 -19.11 -23.38
N MET A 474 13.38 -18.22 -22.55
CA MET A 474 12.73 -17.01 -22.05
C MET A 474 12.71 -15.91 -23.12
N THR A 475 11.92 -16.13 -24.18
CA THR A 475 11.99 -15.36 -25.43
C THR A 475 11.47 -13.93 -25.35
N ASN A 476 10.70 -13.58 -24.31
CA ASN A 476 10.18 -12.23 -24.10
C ASN A 476 10.84 -11.58 -22.87
N THR A 477 12.05 -12.01 -22.51
CA THR A 477 12.82 -11.52 -21.36
C THR A 477 14.08 -10.80 -21.81
N HIS A 478 14.22 -9.52 -21.45
CA HIS A 478 15.35 -8.67 -21.83
C HIS A 478 15.59 -7.55 -20.82
N PHE A 479 16.86 -7.14 -20.68
CA PHE A 479 17.26 -5.99 -19.88
C PHE A 479 17.38 -4.73 -20.75
N HIS A 480 16.83 -3.60 -20.30
CA HIS A 480 16.85 -2.33 -21.05
C HIS A 480 17.97 -1.40 -20.62
N LEU A 481 18.72 -0.90 -21.62
CA LEU A 481 19.65 0.23 -21.52
C LEU A 481 19.20 1.44 -22.34
N ASP A 482 18.04 1.35 -23.01
CA ASP A 482 17.38 2.47 -23.68
C ASP A 482 15.90 2.53 -23.25
N HIS A 483 15.46 3.74 -22.95
CA HIS A 483 14.08 4.06 -22.58
C HIS A 483 13.16 4.29 -23.80
N GLU A 484 13.73 4.47 -25.01
CA GLU A 484 12.97 4.59 -26.27
C GLU A 484 12.71 3.22 -26.93
N GLU A 485 13.29 2.12 -26.41
CA GLU A 485 13.19 0.78 -27.00
C GLU A 485 11.75 0.24 -27.00
N VAL A 486 11.25 -0.12 -28.19
CA VAL A 486 9.85 -0.46 -28.44
C VAL A 486 9.50 -1.89 -27.99
N VAL A 487 9.09 -2.04 -26.73
CA VAL A 487 8.60 -3.30 -26.16
C VAL A 487 7.22 -3.67 -26.71
N ARG A 488 7.10 -4.82 -27.39
CA ARG A 488 5.82 -5.35 -27.86
C ARG A 488 5.00 -5.95 -26.71
N ASN A 489 3.69 -5.79 -26.77
CA ASN A 489 2.73 -6.30 -25.76
C ASN A 489 3.03 -5.88 -24.30
N MET A 490 3.61 -4.69 -24.12
CA MET A 490 3.92 -4.14 -22.80
C MET A 490 2.66 -3.58 -22.10
N ALA A 491 2.49 -3.86 -20.82
CA ALA A 491 1.55 -3.13 -19.97
C ALA A 491 2.13 -1.77 -19.56
N TYR A 492 1.34 -0.70 -19.64
CA TYR A 492 1.70 0.61 -19.10
C TYR A 492 1.40 0.67 -17.59
N SER A 493 2.20 1.41 -16.81
CA SER A 493 2.11 1.47 -15.34
C SER A 493 1.22 2.61 -14.83
N TYR A 494 0.43 2.34 -13.78
CA TYR A 494 -0.60 3.24 -13.25
C TYR A 494 -0.59 3.32 -11.71
N SER A 495 -1.09 4.43 -11.16
CA SER A 495 -1.39 4.61 -9.73
C SER A 495 -2.79 5.21 -9.55
N PRO A 496 -3.45 5.03 -8.38
CA PRO A 496 -4.74 5.68 -8.12
C PRO A 496 -4.65 7.22 -8.15
N SER A 497 -5.68 7.86 -8.68
CA SER A 497 -5.87 9.31 -8.62
C SER A 497 -6.53 9.72 -7.29
N PRO A 498 -6.11 10.83 -6.64
CA PRO A 498 -6.81 11.38 -5.47
C PRO A 498 -8.29 11.75 -5.73
N GLY A 499 -8.65 12.04 -6.98
CA GLY A 499 -10.03 12.35 -7.39
C GLY A 499 -10.83 11.13 -7.87
N GLY A 500 -10.32 9.91 -7.67
CA GLY A 500 -10.88 8.69 -8.27
C GLY A 500 -10.36 8.44 -9.69
N GLY A 501 -10.41 7.17 -10.11
CA GLY A 501 -9.75 6.70 -11.34
C GLY A 501 -8.24 6.53 -11.18
N TYR A 502 -7.50 6.57 -12.28
CA TYR A 502 -6.08 6.23 -12.34
C TYR A 502 -5.26 7.30 -13.08
N LEU A 503 -4.02 7.50 -12.64
CA LEU A 503 -3.01 8.32 -13.30
C LEU A 503 -1.94 7.41 -13.89
N LYS A 504 -1.37 7.80 -15.04
CA LYS A 504 -0.14 7.20 -15.55
C LYS A 504 0.99 7.41 -14.56
N SER A 505 1.73 6.34 -14.27
CA SER A 505 2.99 6.41 -13.53
C SER A 505 4.11 6.15 -14.53
N VAL A 506 4.76 7.23 -14.96
CA VAL A 506 5.84 7.23 -15.96
C VAL A 506 7.08 6.54 -15.38
N LEU A 507 7.85 5.84 -16.23
CA LEU A 507 9.11 5.21 -15.88
C LEU A 507 10.03 5.24 -17.09
N ASN A 508 11.13 6.00 -17.01
CA ASN A 508 12.05 6.25 -18.13
C ASN A 508 13.47 5.72 -17.80
N TYR A 509 13.56 4.49 -17.28
CA TYR A 509 14.83 3.93 -16.79
C TYR A 509 15.62 3.26 -17.93
N ALA A 510 16.90 3.63 -18.02
CA ALA A 510 17.89 3.14 -18.98
C ALA A 510 19.13 2.59 -18.23
N ASN A 511 18.88 1.77 -17.20
CA ASN A 511 19.89 1.25 -16.27
C ASN A 511 19.53 -0.18 -15.80
N VAL A 512 20.53 -1.03 -15.60
CA VAL A 512 20.37 -2.50 -15.44
C VAL A 512 20.98 -3.02 -14.13
N GLY A 513 20.89 -4.34 -13.92
CA GLY A 513 21.44 -5.00 -12.72
C GLY A 513 20.53 -4.90 -11.50
N ALA A 514 20.16 -3.69 -11.11
CA ALA A 514 19.21 -3.46 -10.01
C ALA A 514 17.74 -3.46 -10.45
N THR A 515 17.45 -3.17 -11.73
CA THR A 515 16.11 -2.98 -12.28
C THR A 515 16.12 -3.18 -13.82
N SER A 516 15.09 -2.70 -14.53
CA SER A 516 14.91 -2.70 -16.00
C SER A 516 14.99 -4.05 -16.69
N LEU A 517 14.58 -5.12 -15.98
CA LEU A 517 14.23 -6.38 -16.59
C LEU A 517 12.76 -6.34 -17.04
N PHE A 518 12.53 -6.51 -18.33
CA PHE A 518 11.21 -6.67 -18.93
C PHE A 518 10.97 -8.16 -19.18
N THR A 519 9.82 -8.69 -18.75
CA THR A 519 9.48 -10.11 -18.90
C THR A 519 7.98 -10.39 -18.76
N THR A 520 7.56 -11.61 -19.13
CA THR A 520 6.21 -12.16 -18.95
C THR A 520 6.13 -13.08 -17.73
N VAL A 521 4.92 -13.46 -17.29
CA VAL A 521 4.75 -14.52 -16.28
C VAL A 521 5.00 -15.93 -16.83
N GLU A 522 4.93 -16.11 -18.16
CA GLU A 522 5.26 -17.37 -18.81
C GLU A 522 6.77 -17.65 -18.77
N ASP A 523 7.59 -16.63 -19.05
CA ASP A 523 9.04 -16.72 -18.98
C ASP A 523 9.53 -16.77 -17.52
N LEU A 524 8.89 -16.05 -16.60
CA LEU A 524 9.15 -16.24 -15.16
C LEU A 524 8.73 -17.64 -14.67
N GLY A 525 7.76 -18.29 -15.31
CA GLY A 525 7.45 -19.70 -15.07
C GLY A 525 8.60 -20.64 -15.44
N ARG A 526 9.28 -20.38 -16.57
CA ARG A 526 10.50 -21.09 -16.99
C ARG A 526 11.68 -20.84 -16.03
N TRP A 527 11.82 -19.61 -15.53
CA TRP A 527 12.82 -19.27 -14.52
C TRP A 527 12.60 -20.03 -13.20
N ILE A 528 11.36 -20.09 -12.70
CA ILE A 528 11.02 -20.87 -11.49
C ILE A 528 11.25 -22.37 -11.72
N ALA A 529 10.91 -22.91 -12.90
CA ALA A 529 11.19 -24.32 -13.22
C ALA A 529 12.69 -24.67 -13.15
N ASN A 530 13.58 -23.74 -13.52
CA ASN A 530 15.03 -23.94 -13.38
C ASN A 530 15.51 -24.13 -11.93
N PHE A 531 14.72 -23.75 -10.92
CA PHE A 531 15.02 -24.03 -9.50
C PHE A 531 14.86 -25.53 -9.13
N GLU A 532 14.24 -26.32 -10.01
CA GLU A 532 14.02 -27.75 -9.87
C GLU A 532 14.74 -28.54 -10.98
N ASP A 533 14.60 -28.13 -12.25
CA ASP A 533 15.24 -28.76 -13.41
C ASP A 533 16.75 -28.52 -13.47
N LEU A 534 17.24 -27.41 -12.89
CA LEU A 534 18.65 -27.02 -12.81
C LEU A 534 19.39 -26.93 -14.17
N LYS A 535 18.63 -26.81 -15.27
CA LYS A 535 19.06 -26.73 -16.69
C LYS A 535 20.18 -25.70 -16.92
N VAL A 536 20.18 -24.60 -16.16
CA VAL A 536 21.24 -23.59 -16.11
C VAL A 536 21.77 -23.48 -14.68
N GLY A 537 23.09 -23.43 -14.52
CA GLY A 537 23.81 -23.26 -13.25
C GLY A 537 24.02 -24.56 -12.47
N GLY A 538 23.08 -25.50 -12.50
CA GLY A 538 23.18 -26.75 -11.75
C GLY A 538 22.95 -26.56 -10.23
N SER A 539 23.03 -27.68 -9.50
CA SER A 539 22.70 -27.74 -8.07
C SER A 539 23.58 -26.87 -7.18
N GLU A 540 24.90 -26.79 -7.44
CA GLU A 540 25.83 -26.06 -6.59
C GLU A 540 25.67 -24.55 -6.70
N LEU A 541 25.46 -24.01 -7.91
CA LEU A 541 25.11 -22.60 -8.09
C LEU A 541 23.76 -22.29 -7.42
N TRP A 542 22.75 -23.16 -7.57
CA TRP A 542 21.46 -22.96 -6.91
C TRP A 542 21.55 -23.06 -5.38
N ARG A 543 22.45 -23.88 -4.83
CA ARG A 543 22.77 -23.93 -3.40
C ARG A 543 23.41 -22.62 -2.95
N GLN A 544 24.42 -22.13 -3.68
CA GLN A 544 25.09 -20.86 -3.39
C GLN A 544 24.10 -19.68 -3.43
N MET A 545 23.17 -19.67 -4.39
CA MET A 545 22.16 -18.62 -4.51
C MET A 545 21.29 -18.48 -3.24
N GLN A 546 21.06 -19.60 -2.56
CA GLN A 546 20.28 -19.71 -1.32
C GLN A 546 21.11 -19.57 -0.03
N GLU A 547 22.42 -19.32 -0.13
CA GLU A 547 23.28 -19.14 1.04
C GLU A 547 22.90 -17.82 1.74
N LYS A 548 22.58 -17.89 3.04
CA LYS A 548 22.27 -16.69 3.83
C LYS A 548 23.54 -15.88 4.07
N GLY A 549 23.47 -14.57 3.85
CA GLY A 549 24.53 -13.66 4.26
C GLY A 549 24.78 -13.69 5.77
N LYS A 550 26.00 -13.31 6.17
CA LYS A 550 26.41 -13.18 7.57
C LYS A 550 27.06 -11.82 7.77
N LEU A 551 26.73 -11.19 8.90
CA LEU A 551 27.39 -9.96 9.37
C LEU A 551 28.72 -10.31 10.06
N ASN A 552 29.58 -9.31 10.26
CA ASN A 552 30.90 -9.47 10.89
C ASN A 552 30.83 -10.05 12.32
N ASN A 553 29.70 -9.82 13.01
CA ASN A 553 29.38 -10.39 14.33
C ASN A 553 28.82 -11.83 14.28
N GLY A 554 28.79 -12.48 13.11
CA GLY A 554 28.31 -13.84 12.90
C GLY A 554 26.78 -14.00 12.75
N LYS A 555 25.99 -12.93 12.93
CA LYS A 555 24.53 -12.97 12.74
C LYS A 555 24.17 -13.25 11.27
N GLU A 556 23.30 -14.23 11.05
CA GLU A 556 22.69 -14.49 9.73
C GLU A 556 21.62 -13.47 9.37
N ILE A 557 21.56 -13.12 8.08
CA ILE A 557 20.49 -12.30 7.48
C ILE A 557 19.55 -13.20 6.66
N ASN A 558 18.29 -12.78 6.48
CA ASN A 558 17.29 -13.54 5.73
C ASN A 558 17.32 -13.23 4.22
N TYR A 559 18.53 -13.05 3.68
CA TYR A 559 18.79 -12.70 2.28
C TYR A 559 20.03 -13.43 1.76
N GLY A 560 19.95 -13.90 0.52
CA GLY A 560 21.04 -14.54 -0.23
C GLY A 560 21.33 -13.78 -1.53
N PHE A 561 21.63 -14.48 -2.61
CA PHE A 561 22.01 -13.86 -3.89
C PHE A 561 20.76 -13.40 -4.66
N GLY A 562 20.26 -12.20 -4.39
CA GLY A 562 19.05 -11.65 -5.00
C GLY A 562 17.75 -12.29 -4.50
N LEU A 563 17.80 -13.04 -3.40
CA LEU A 563 16.71 -13.87 -2.88
C LEU A 563 16.45 -13.55 -1.40
N ALA A 564 15.22 -13.21 -1.05
CA ALA A 564 14.75 -13.21 0.33
C ALA A 564 14.39 -14.64 0.76
N ILE A 565 14.87 -15.05 1.94
CA ILE A 565 14.77 -16.42 2.47
C ILE A 565 13.98 -16.37 3.78
N GLY A 566 12.69 -16.61 3.70
CA GLY A 566 11.75 -16.59 4.82
C GLY A 566 10.83 -17.82 4.82
N GLU A 567 9.61 -17.64 5.31
CA GLU A 567 8.61 -18.71 5.46
C GLU A 567 7.21 -18.25 5.02
N LEU A 568 6.41 -19.20 4.55
CA LEU A 568 4.96 -19.09 4.43
C LEU A 568 4.34 -20.21 5.26
N ARG A 569 3.73 -19.87 6.41
CA ARG A 569 3.07 -20.84 7.30
C ARG A 569 4.00 -22.03 7.66
N GLN A 570 5.19 -21.72 8.18
CA GLN A 570 6.26 -22.66 8.56
C GLN A 570 6.89 -23.48 7.41
N THR A 571 6.42 -23.34 6.17
CA THR A 571 7.07 -23.88 4.97
C THR A 571 8.12 -22.89 4.47
N ARG A 572 9.31 -23.38 4.06
CA ARG A 572 10.40 -22.51 3.60
C ARG A 572 10.00 -21.79 2.32
N MET A 573 10.14 -20.46 2.29
CA MET A 573 9.80 -19.62 1.15
C MET A 573 11.03 -18.84 0.66
N ILE A 574 11.41 -19.10 -0.59
CA ILE A 574 12.40 -18.33 -1.34
C ILE A 574 11.62 -17.34 -2.21
N SER A 575 11.96 -16.05 -2.17
CA SER A 575 11.14 -15.03 -2.85
C SER A 575 11.95 -13.80 -3.26
N HIS A 576 11.37 -12.97 -4.14
CA HIS A 576 11.76 -11.57 -4.26
C HIS A 576 10.57 -10.71 -4.74
N SER A 577 10.56 -9.44 -4.37
CA SER A 577 9.54 -8.46 -4.77
C SER A 577 10.15 -7.32 -5.60
N GLY A 578 9.33 -6.64 -6.39
CA GLY A 578 9.73 -5.47 -7.17
C GLY A 578 8.66 -4.40 -7.17
N ALA A 579 9.12 -3.14 -7.13
CA ALA A 579 8.28 -1.96 -7.25
C ALA A 579 9.11 -0.83 -7.88
N ASP A 580 8.67 -0.35 -9.05
CA ASP A 580 9.14 0.89 -9.71
C ASP A 580 7.91 1.55 -10.35
N ALA A 581 7.78 2.87 -10.24
CA ALA A 581 6.57 3.60 -10.64
C ALA A 581 5.27 2.90 -10.18
N GLY A 582 4.37 2.54 -11.11
CA GLY A 582 3.16 1.76 -10.87
C GLY A 582 3.33 0.23 -11.03
N TYR A 583 4.47 -0.26 -11.51
CA TYR A 583 4.70 -1.71 -11.65
C TYR A 583 4.93 -2.37 -10.30
N ARG A 584 4.33 -3.54 -10.08
CA ARG A 584 4.56 -4.38 -8.90
C ARG A 584 4.79 -5.82 -9.34
N SER A 585 5.80 -6.47 -8.76
CA SER A 585 6.13 -7.87 -9.04
C SER A 585 6.35 -8.67 -7.77
N PHE A 586 6.01 -9.96 -7.81
CA PHE A 586 6.34 -10.91 -6.76
C PHE A 586 6.68 -12.27 -7.36
N LEU A 587 7.79 -12.83 -6.91
CA LEU A 587 8.18 -14.21 -7.17
C LEU A 587 8.27 -14.98 -5.85
N LEU A 588 7.72 -16.19 -5.80
CA LEU A 588 7.94 -17.11 -4.69
C LEU A 588 8.16 -18.55 -5.18
N TRP A 589 8.92 -19.30 -4.40
CA TRP A 589 9.16 -20.74 -4.53
C TRP A 589 9.12 -21.37 -3.13
N LEU A 590 8.43 -22.50 -3.03
CA LEU A 590 8.26 -23.34 -1.83
C LEU A 590 8.91 -24.70 -2.12
N PRO A 591 10.21 -24.90 -1.80
CA PRO A 591 10.94 -26.10 -2.19
C PRO A 591 10.28 -27.38 -1.69
N ASP A 592 9.84 -27.37 -0.43
CA ASP A 592 9.22 -28.49 0.29
C ASP A 592 7.89 -28.96 -0.34
N HIS A 593 7.35 -28.20 -1.29
CA HIS A 593 6.11 -28.47 -2.02
C HIS A 593 6.26 -28.41 -3.54
N ARG A 594 7.49 -28.23 -4.06
CA ARG A 594 7.79 -28.09 -5.51
C ARG A 594 6.84 -27.13 -6.23
N LEU A 595 6.49 -26.02 -5.57
CA LEU A 595 5.51 -25.04 -6.06
C LEU A 595 6.09 -23.63 -6.06
N GLY A 596 5.83 -22.87 -7.13
CA GLY A 596 6.13 -21.45 -7.19
C GLY A 596 5.04 -20.63 -7.87
N VAL A 597 5.09 -19.31 -7.66
CA VAL A 597 4.16 -18.35 -8.24
C VAL A 597 4.94 -17.15 -8.77
N ALA A 598 4.66 -16.76 -10.01
CA ALA A 598 5.09 -15.49 -10.60
C ALA A 598 3.86 -14.59 -10.77
N LEU A 599 3.90 -13.37 -10.22
CA LEU A 599 2.82 -12.38 -10.33
C LEU A 599 3.40 -11.02 -10.75
N LEU A 600 2.87 -10.47 -11.84
CA LEU A 600 3.22 -9.14 -12.37
C LEU A 600 1.97 -8.25 -12.43
N SER A 601 2.07 -6.99 -12.01
CA SER A 601 0.97 -6.03 -11.90
C SER A 601 1.39 -4.67 -12.43
N ASN A 602 0.47 -3.93 -13.04
CA ASN A 602 0.68 -2.55 -13.48
C ASN A 602 -0.01 -1.50 -12.60
N LEU A 603 -0.54 -1.89 -11.43
CA LEU A 603 -1.10 -0.97 -10.43
C LEU A 603 -0.19 -0.80 -9.20
N GLY A 604 0.19 0.44 -8.89
CA GLY A 604 1.13 0.77 -7.82
C GLY A 604 0.66 0.46 -6.39
N THR A 605 -0.62 0.19 -6.20
CA THR A 605 -1.24 -0.18 -4.91
C THR A 605 -1.67 -1.65 -4.84
N MET A 606 -1.26 -2.49 -5.79
CA MET A 606 -1.59 -3.92 -5.79
C MET A 606 -0.76 -4.69 -4.74
N ASP A 607 -1.43 -5.42 -3.84
CA ASP A 607 -0.80 -6.31 -2.85
C ASP A 607 -0.38 -7.64 -3.50
N VAL A 608 0.65 -7.55 -4.35
CA VAL A 608 1.18 -8.68 -5.13
C VAL A 608 1.70 -9.82 -4.24
N GLY A 609 2.23 -9.52 -3.06
CA GLY A 609 2.69 -10.52 -2.09
C GLY A 609 1.54 -11.37 -1.55
N ARG A 610 0.49 -10.72 -1.02
CA ARG A 610 -0.70 -11.42 -0.51
C ARG A 610 -1.42 -12.22 -1.58
N ILE A 611 -1.51 -11.70 -2.81
CA ILE A 611 -2.18 -12.42 -3.91
C ILE A 611 -1.36 -13.66 -4.32
N ALA A 612 -0.04 -13.53 -4.49
CA ALA A 612 0.83 -14.66 -4.83
C ALA A 612 0.86 -15.74 -3.73
N GLN A 613 0.93 -15.34 -2.46
CA GLN A 613 0.81 -16.27 -1.32
C GLN A 613 -0.57 -16.95 -1.28
N THR A 614 -1.66 -16.19 -1.52
CA THR A 614 -3.01 -16.77 -1.58
C THR A 614 -3.14 -17.76 -2.75
N ALA A 615 -2.48 -17.51 -3.89
CA ALA A 615 -2.42 -18.46 -5.00
C ALA A 615 -1.70 -19.76 -4.60
N ALA A 616 -0.56 -19.68 -3.90
CA ALA A 616 0.12 -20.85 -3.35
C ALA A 616 -0.78 -21.62 -2.37
N GLU A 617 -1.46 -20.94 -1.44
CA GLU A 617 -2.42 -21.55 -0.50
C GLU A 617 -3.58 -22.27 -1.23
N ILE A 618 -4.12 -21.66 -2.30
CA ILE A 618 -5.20 -22.24 -3.12
C ILE A 618 -4.72 -23.50 -3.86
N PHE A 619 -3.52 -23.49 -4.44
CA PHE A 619 -2.97 -24.64 -5.18
C PHE A 619 -2.46 -25.76 -4.26
N LEU A 620 -2.13 -25.44 -3.01
CA LEU A 620 -1.78 -26.42 -1.98
C LEU A 620 -3.01 -26.94 -1.21
N GLN A 621 -4.20 -26.35 -1.38
CA GLN A 621 -5.48 -26.85 -0.86
C GLN A 621 -5.43 -27.24 0.64
N GLY A 622 -4.75 -26.42 1.45
CA GLY A 622 -4.61 -26.65 2.90
C GLY A 622 -3.50 -27.63 3.33
N LYS A 623 -2.59 -28.05 2.44
CA LYS A 623 -1.39 -28.86 2.78
C LYS A 623 -0.35 -28.12 3.63
N LEU A 624 -0.29 -26.79 3.54
CA LEU A 624 0.54 -25.95 4.42
C LEU A 624 0.08 -26.13 5.88
N ALA A 625 1.01 -26.07 6.84
CA ALA A 625 0.66 -26.03 8.26
C ALA A 625 -0.40 -24.93 8.51
N PRO A 626 -1.29 -25.07 9.51
CA PRO A 626 -2.28 -24.03 9.79
C PRO A 626 -1.62 -22.65 9.99
N LEU A 627 -2.39 -21.57 9.88
CA LEU A 627 -1.93 -20.35 10.53
C LEU A 627 -1.70 -20.70 11.99
N ALA A 628 -0.49 -20.46 12.50
CA ALA A 628 -0.23 -20.53 13.92
C ALA A 628 -1.36 -19.76 14.60
N LYS A 629 -2.10 -20.42 15.52
CA LYS A 629 -3.31 -19.81 16.12
C LYS A 629 -2.95 -18.38 16.46
N ARG A 630 -3.79 -17.43 16.06
CA ARG A 630 -3.66 -16.09 16.60
C ARG A 630 -3.82 -16.29 18.09
N ILE A 631 -2.70 -16.27 18.80
CA ILE A 631 -2.67 -15.88 20.19
C ILE A 631 -3.12 -14.43 20.12
N GLU A 632 -4.45 -14.27 20.12
CA GLU A 632 -5.04 -13.33 21.01
C GLU A 632 -4.26 -13.49 22.32
N ARG A 633 -3.44 -12.50 22.61
CA ARG A 633 -3.39 -12.04 23.98
C ARG A 633 -4.77 -11.39 24.19
N THR A 634 -5.88 -12.14 24.39
CA THR A 634 -6.17 -12.89 25.63
C THR A 634 -5.02 -12.75 26.59
N SER A 635 -4.94 -11.53 27.14
CA SER A 635 -4.01 -11.04 28.15
C SER A 635 -3.39 -12.22 28.88
N ALA A 636 -2.21 -12.62 28.39
CA ALA A 636 -1.70 -13.93 28.70
C ALA A 636 -1.57 -13.98 30.21
N LYS A 637 -2.24 -14.94 30.85
CA LYS A 637 -1.88 -15.34 32.20
C LYS A 637 -0.56 -16.10 32.14
N GLU A 638 0.50 -15.41 31.69
CA GLU A 638 1.60 -15.15 32.61
C GLU A 638 0.97 -14.92 33.98
N THR A 639 0.99 -15.96 34.81
CA THR A 639 0.49 -15.93 36.18
C THR A 639 1.12 -14.71 36.83
N ALA A 640 0.30 -13.68 37.07
CA ALA A 640 0.81 -12.32 37.23
C ALA A 640 1.92 -12.30 38.28
N LYS A 641 3.17 -12.16 37.82
CA LYS A 641 4.32 -11.99 38.71
C LYS A 641 3.95 -10.83 39.63
N PRO A 642 4.05 -11.00 40.96
CA PRO A 642 3.48 -10.04 41.91
C PRO A 642 3.93 -8.63 41.51
N PRO A 643 2.97 -7.72 41.23
CA PRO A 643 3.15 -6.66 40.25
C PRO A 643 4.42 -5.88 40.53
N PHE A 644 5.33 -5.82 39.55
CA PHE A 644 6.69 -5.34 39.75
C PHE A 644 6.66 -3.88 40.20
N ARG A 645 6.78 -3.66 41.52
CA ARG A 645 6.72 -2.33 42.13
C ARG A 645 8.03 -1.60 41.88
N VAL A 646 8.10 -0.95 40.72
CA VAL A 646 9.12 0.07 40.44
C VAL A 646 9.10 1.10 41.57
N ASN A 647 10.27 1.35 42.16
CA ASN A 647 10.42 2.39 43.17
C ASN A 647 10.00 3.75 42.55
N SER A 648 9.23 4.55 43.26
CA SER A 648 8.73 5.85 42.77
C SER A 648 9.84 6.78 42.29
N SER A 649 11.01 6.75 42.95
CA SER A 649 12.23 7.49 42.54
C SER A 649 12.90 6.97 41.26
N LEU A 650 12.44 5.84 40.70
CA LEU A 650 12.88 5.28 39.42
C LEU A 650 11.92 5.71 38.29
N LEU A 651 10.61 5.82 38.55
CA LEU A 651 9.62 6.34 37.59
C LEU A 651 9.96 7.75 37.10
N GLU A 652 10.47 8.60 38.00
CA GLU A 652 10.94 9.96 37.69
C GLU A 652 12.15 9.99 36.74
N ARG A 653 12.93 8.90 36.69
CA ARG A 653 14.05 8.72 35.75
C ARG A 653 13.58 8.37 34.34
N TYR A 654 12.34 7.88 34.21
CA TYR A 654 11.68 7.55 32.95
C TYR A 654 10.77 8.66 32.43
N ALA A 655 10.13 9.42 33.33
CA ALA A 655 9.35 10.61 32.97
C ALA A 655 10.19 11.65 32.21
N GLY A 656 9.68 12.19 31.12
CA GLY A 656 10.38 13.09 30.21
C GLY A 656 9.80 13.13 28.80
N ARG A 657 10.32 14.03 27.97
CA ARG A 657 9.97 14.11 26.54
C ARG A 657 11.00 13.32 25.73
N TYR A 658 10.55 12.55 24.75
CA TYR A 658 11.40 11.71 23.90
C TYR A 658 11.02 11.88 22.43
N ARG A 659 11.97 11.68 21.51
CA ARG A 659 11.82 11.93 20.08
C ARG A 659 12.20 10.70 19.24
N GLY A 660 11.29 10.29 18.36
CA GLY A 660 11.53 9.19 17.41
C GLY A 660 12.16 9.68 16.11
N ALA A 661 12.60 8.75 15.25
CA ALA A 661 13.23 9.06 13.97
C ALA A 661 12.37 9.94 13.03
N SER A 662 11.04 9.85 13.11
CA SER A 662 10.09 10.71 12.38
C SER A 662 9.94 12.13 12.95
N GLY A 663 10.76 12.53 13.92
CA GLY A 663 10.68 13.81 14.61
C GLY A 663 9.54 13.94 15.64
N ARG A 664 8.61 12.97 15.68
CA ARG A 664 7.49 12.91 16.64
C ARG A 664 8.02 12.93 18.08
N VAL A 665 7.52 13.87 18.87
CA VAL A 665 7.76 13.95 20.31
C VAL A 665 6.66 13.20 21.05
N ILE A 666 7.05 12.38 22.02
CA ILE A 666 6.16 11.71 22.96
C ILE A 666 6.58 12.13 24.37
N SER A 667 5.64 12.69 25.12
CA SER A 667 5.82 12.93 26.55
C SER A 667 5.46 11.67 27.32
N ILE A 668 6.40 11.15 28.09
CA ILE A 668 6.18 10.16 29.14
C ILE A 668 6.00 10.90 30.46
N VAL A 669 4.86 10.73 31.13
CA VAL A 669 4.54 11.40 32.40
C VAL A 669 4.34 10.37 33.51
N ARG A 670 4.67 10.75 34.75
CA ARG A 670 4.36 9.94 35.94
C ARG A 670 2.94 10.25 36.40
N GLU A 671 2.14 9.23 36.68
CA GLU A 671 0.83 9.37 37.32
C GLU A 671 0.71 8.34 38.44
N GLY A 672 0.75 8.80 39.69
CA GLY A 672 0.85 7.93 40.87
C GLY A 672 2.11 7.05 40.82
N ASP A 673 1.90 5.73 40.82
CA ASP A 673 2.96 4.71 40.74
C ASP A 673 3.07 4.07 39.33
N ALA A 674 2.55 4.75 38.31
CA ALA A 674 2.62 4.33 36.91
C ALA A 674 3.21 5.43 36.00
N LEU A 675 3.49 5.07 34.75
CA LEU A 675 3.79 6.00 33.67
C LEU A 675 2.63 6.04 32.67
N LYS A 676 2.47 7.17 31.97
CA LYS A 676 1.64 7.30 30.77
C LYS A 676 2.42 7.87 29.60
N GLY A 677 2.05 7.47 28.38
CA GLY A 677 2.63 7.97 27.14
C GLY A 677 1.78 7.63 25.92
N ASP A 678 1.82 8.46 24.89
CA ASP A 678 1.23 8.15 23.58
C ASP A 678 2.27 7.41 22.71
N ILE A 679 2.40 6.10 22.96
CA ILE A 679 3.44 5.26 22.38
C ILE A 679 3.17 4.92 20.90
N SER A 680 1.89 4.93 20.49
CA SER A 680 1.49 4.25 19.25
C SER A 680 0.29 4.84 18.48
N ALA A 681 -0.64 5.56 19.11
CA ALA A 681 -2.00 5.71 18.53
C ALA A 681 -2.62 7.12 18.51
N GLY A 682 -1.95 8.16 19.03
CA GLY A 682 -2.51 9.52 19.15
C GLY A 682 -3.35 9.71 20.42
N ALA A 683 -3.15 8.86 21.43
CA ALA A 683 -3.83 8.88 22.71
C ALA A 683 -2.87 8.43 23.81
N GLN A 684 -2.99 9.00 25.01
CA GLN A 684 -2.18 8.63 26.17
C GLN A 684 -2.59 7.25 26.71
N GLN A 685 -1.63 6.33 26.76
CA GLN A 685 -1.79 4.93 27.18
C GLN A 685 -1.08 4.71 28.52
N HIS A 686 -1.51 3.71 29.30
CA HIS A 686 -0.79 3.34 30.53
C HIS A 686 0.41 2.44 30.20
N LEU A 687 1.55 2.72 30.83
CA LEU A 687 2.74 1.87 30.80
C LEU A 687 2.80 1.14 32.14
N THR A 688 2.38 -0.13 32.14
CA THR A 688 2.43 -1.00 33.33
C THR A 688 3.84 -1.59 33.47
N PRO A 689 4.50 -1.55 34.65
CA PRO A 689 5.81 -2.16 34.81
C PRO A 689 5.79 -3.69 34.64
N SER A 690 6.77 -4.21 33.91
CA SER A 690 7.01 -5.66 33.73
C SER A 690 8.45 -6.07 34.07
N GLY A 691 9.36 -5.11 34.26
CA GLY A 691 10.71 -5.28 34.80
C GLY A 691 11.30 -3.94 35.26
N GLU A 692 12.54 -3.91 35.73
CA GLU A 692 13.13 -2.69 36.34
C GLU A 692 13.20 -1.51 35.38
N HIS A 693 13.47 -1.75 34.10
CA HIS A 693 13.52 -0.72 33.05
C HIS A 693 12.51 -1.01 31.92
N GLU A 694 11.57 -1.92 32.16
CA GLU A 694 10.71 -2.51 31.14
C GLU A 694 9.23 -2.38 31.51
N PHE A 695 8.44 -1.90 30.55
CA PHE A 695 7.03 -1.59 30.71
C PHE A 695 6.22 -2.18 29.54
N PHE A 696 4.96 -2.44 29.79
CA PHE A 696 4.01 -3.04 28.86
C PHE A 696 2.82 -2.11 28.63
N VAL A 697 2.36 -2.01 27.38
CA VAL A 697 1.19 -1.22 26.98
C VAL A 697 0.11 -2.19 26.50
N ALA A 698 -0.95 -2.37 27.28
CA ALA A 698 -1.95 -3.41 27.05
C ALA A 698 -2.79 -3.16 25.78
N GLU A 699 -3.08 -1.90 25.46
CA GLU A 699 -3.94 -1.50 24.35
C GLU A 699 -3.30 -1.77 22.98
N THR A 700 -1.97 -1.77 22.89
CA THR A 700 -1.22 -2.01 21.64
C THR A 700 -0.17 -3.11 21.75
N GLN A 701 -0.23 -3.89 22.83
CA GLN A 701 0.59 -5.10 23.03
C GLN A 701 2.11 -4.87 23.03
N ALA A 702 2.51 -3.60 23.14
CA ALA A 702 3.86 -3.12 22.92
C ALA A 702 4.73 -3.23 24.17
N ARG A 703 6.02 -3.52 23.95
CA ARG A 703 7.05 -3.69 24.98
C ARG A 703 7.99 -2.48 24.94
N VAL A 704 8.02 -1.70 26.02
CA VAL A 704 8.78 -0.44 26.13
C VAL A 704 9.96 -0.63 27.07
N VAL A 705 11.19 -0.52 26.55
CA VAL A 705 12.44 -0.71 27.30
C VAL A 705 13.21 0.60 27.37
N PHE A 706 13.36 1.14 28.58
CA PHE A 706 14.19 2.32 28.84
C PHE A 706 15.67 1.92 28.95
N SER A 707 16.58 2.75 28.44
CA SER A 707 18.03 2.49 28.45
C SER A 707 18.85 3.78 28.42
N LYS A 708 20.19 3.65 28.49
CA LYS A 708 21.15 4.76 28.68
C LYS A 708 20.83 5.56 29.95
N LEU A 709 21.06 4.99 31.12
CA LEU A 709 20.75 5.61 32.43
C LEU A 709 21.82 6.61 32.90
N ASP A 710 22.56 7.18 31.95
CA ASP A 710 23.63 8.13 32.18
C ASP A 710 23.06 9.39 32.87
N SER A 711 23.75 9.91 33.90
CA SER A 711 23.23 10.94 34.83
C SER A 711 21.98 10.57 35.64
N GLY A 712 21.54 9.31 35.64
CA GLY A 712 20.40 8.85 36.44
C GLY A 712 19.02 9.18 35.84
N LYS A 713 18.95 9.48 34.54
CA LYS A 713 17.70 9.54 33.76
C LYS A 713 17.86 8.68 32.51
N ALA A 714 16.78 8.08 32.02
CA ALA A 714 16.83 7.28 30.80
C ALA A 714 16.99 8.17 29.57
N GLY A 715 18.16 8.15 28.94
CA GLY A 715 18.51 8.88 27.74
C GLY A 715 17.81 8.37 26.47
N GLN A 716 17.18 7.18 26.50
CA GLN A 716 16.29 6.72 25.43
C GLN A 716 15.29 5.67 25.95
N TYR A 717 14.25 5.40 25.16
CA TYR A 717 13.50 4.13 25.23
C TYR A 717 13.33 3.50 23.85
N THR A 718 13.04 2.20 23.85
CA THR A 718 12.80 1.38 22.65
C THR A 718 11.42 0.75 22.76
N VAL A 719 10.64 0.82 21.69
CA VAL A 719 9.31 0.20 21.57
C VAL A 719 9.41 -0.98 20.62
N HIS A 720 9.02 -2.17 21.07
CA HIS A 720 8.83 -3.33 20.21
C HIS A 720 7.34 -3.60 20.05
N MET A 721 6.84 -3.63 18.81
CA MET A 721 5.43 -3.76 18.47
C MET A 721 5.30 -4.32 17.04
N ASP A 722 4.42 -5.30 16.82
CA ASP A 722 4.14 -5.90 15.49
C ASP A 722 5.38 -6.37 14.70
N GLY A 723 6.46 -6.75 15.38
CA GLY A 723 7.75 -7.15 14.78
C GLY A 723 8.69 -5.99 14.48
N GLU A 724 8.20 -4.75 14.47
CA GLU A 724 9.05 -3.55 14.39
C GLU A 724 9.72 -3.23 15.73
N THR A 725 10.84 -2.51 15.64
CA THR A 725 11.53 -1.91 16.79
C THR A 725 11.78 -0.43 16.51
N ARG A 726 11.25 0.45 17.37
CA ARG A 726 11.28 1.91 17.20
C ARG A 726 12.00 2.56 18.39
N VAL A 727 13.06 3.31 18.14
CA VAL A 727 13.88 3.96 19.19
C VAL A 727 13.48 5.44 19.34
N TYR A 728 13.39 5.90 20.59
CA TYR A 728 13.04 7.27 20.97
C TYR A 728 14.09 7.82 21.94
N GLN A 729 14.84 8.85 21.54
CA GLN A 729 15.87 9.48 22.38
C GLN A 729 15.26 10.56 23.28
N ARG A 730 15.72 10.70 24.53
CA ARG A 730 15.29 11.77 25.43
C ARG A 730 15.67 13.12 24.85
N ILE A 731 14.78 14.09 25.00
CA ILE A 731 14.98 15.50 24.66
C ILE A 731 15.45 16.21 25.93
N ASP A 732 16.53 16.98 25.86
CA ASP A 732 16.88 17.92 26.93
C ASP A 732 15.97 19.17 26.82
N PRO A 733 15.44 19.75 27.90
CA PRO A 733 14.73 21.03 27.85
C PRO A 733 15.49 22.15 27.12
N ALA A 734 16.83 22.13 27.11
CA ALA A 734 17.66 23.04 26.32
C ALA A 734 17.52 22.84 24.80
N ASP A 735 17.17 21.64 24.34
CA ASP A 735 16.92 21.33 22.92
C ASP A 735 15.55 21.83 22.43
N GLU A 736 14.71 22.38 23.32
CA GLU A 736 13.36 22.88 23.03
C GLU A 736 13.29 24.41 22.85
N VAL A 737 14.42 25.12 22.99
CA VAL A 737 14.52 26.53 22.62
C VAL A 737 14.41 26.64 21.09
N SER A 738 13.37 27.30 20.60
CA SER A 738 13.19 27.54 19.17
C SER A 738 14.40 28.30 18.62
N PRO A 739 15.11 27.76 17.62
CA PRO A 739 16.42 28.29 17.27
C PRO A 739 16.31 29.54 16.40
N ARG A 740 17.35 30.38 16.42
CA ARG A 740 17.42 31.57 15.58
C ARG A 740 17.57 31.16 14.11
N LEU A 741 16.46 31.19 13.37
CA LEU A 741 16.38 30.71 11.98
C LEU A 741 17.44 31.35 11.05
N ALA A 742 17.79 32.62 11.29
CA ALA A 742 18.83 33.33 10.55
C ALA A 742 20.24 32.69 10.66
N ASP A 743 20.54 31.90 11.70
CA ASP A 743 21.83 31.22 11.85
C ASP A 743 22.07 30.18 10.74
N TYR A 744 21.00 29.53 10.28
CA TYR A 744 21.04 28.44 9.28
C TYR A 744 20.97 28.95 7.85
N ALA A 745 20.49 30.19 7.64
CA ALA A 745 20.36 30.75 6.31
C ALA A 745 21.73 30.92 5.63
N GLY A 746 21.86 30.50 4.37
CA GLY A 746 23.12 30.51 3.62
C GLY A 746 23.18 29.48 2.49
N GLN A 747 24.29 29.49 1.74
CA GLN A 747 24.58 28.53 0.66
C GLN A 747 25.39 27.34 1.19
N TYR A 748 24.96 26.11 0.90
CA TYR A 748 25.63 24.88 1.32
C TYR A 748 25.89 23.94 0.15
N ARG A 749 27.07 23.32 0.10
CA ARG A 749 27.56 22.52 -1.02
C ARG A 749 27.84 21.08 -0.60
N SER A 750 27.36 20.11 -1.37
CA SER A 750 27.82 18.72 -1.27
C SER A 750 28.70 18.37 -2.47
N ASP A 751 29.97 18.03 -2.23
CA ASP A 751 30.88 17.57 -3.30
C ASP A 751 30.56 16.17 -3.83
N GLU A 752 29.91 15.33 -3.01
CA GLU A 752 29.43 14.00 -3.40
C GLU A 752 28.30 14.10 -4.44
N LEU A 753 27.39 15.06 -4.29
CA LEU A 753 26.37 15.33 -5.32
C LEU A 753 26.82 16.36 -6.37
N ALA A 754 27.94 17.06 -6.14
CA ALA A 754 28.39 18.22 -6.88
C ALA A 754 27.33 19.35 -6.99
N MET A 755 26.55 19.57 -5.92
CA MET A 755 25.43 20.52 -5.90
C MET A 755 25.52 21.52 -4.73
N ASN A 756 24.98 22.71 -4.98
CA ASN A 756 24.70 23.72 -3.96
C ASN A 756 23.19 23.74 -3.66
N TRP A 757 22.82 23.89 -2.40
CA TRP A 757 21.48 24.16 -1.90
C TRP A 757 21.49 25.47 -1.08
N GLU A 758 20.49 26.31 -1.28
CA GLU A 758 20.32 27.54 -0.48
C GLU A 758 19.29 27.29 0.62
N VAL A 759 19.66 27.54 1.87
CA VAL A 759 18.75 27.55 3.02
C VAL A 759 18.32 28.99 3.27
N GLN A 760 17.01 29.24 3.33
CA GLN A 760 16.44 30.56 3.62
C GLN A 760 15.55 30.49 4.86
N ALA A 761 15.48 31.58 5.62
CA ALA A 761 14.49 31.75 6.69
C ALA A 761 13.25 32.47 6.12
N GLN A 762 12.09 31.83 6.22
CA GLN A 762 10.84 32.29 5.60
C GLN A 762 9.70 32.17 6.63
N GLY A 763 9.13 33.32 7.02
CA GLY A 763 8.14 33.37 8.10
C GLY A 763 8.67 32.83 9.42
N SER A 764 8.07 31.75 9.91
CA SER A 764 8.45 31.05 11.16
C SER A 764 9.20 29.73 10.94
N GLY A 765 9.69 29.47 9.72
CA GLY A 765 10.43 28.25 9.37
C GLY A 765 11.67 28.49 8.52
N LEU A 766 12.31 27.39 8.13
CA LEU A 766 13.34 27.38 7.08
C LEU A 766 12.75 26.73 5.82
N VAL A 767 13.26 27.12 4.66
CA VAL A 767 13.07 26.40 3.38
C VAL A 767 14.42 26.12 2.73
N ILE A 768 14.49 25.06 1.94
CA ILE A 768 15.57 24.85 0.98
C ILE A 768 15.05 25.25 -0.40
N GLN A 769 15.73 26.18 -1.06
CA GLN A 769 15.50 26.49 -2.46
C GLN A 769 16.18 25.43 -3.32
N HIS A 770 15.40 24.47 -3.82
CA HIS A 770 15.94 23.34 -4.56
C HIS A 770 15.67 23.48 -6.07
N ARG A 771 16.74 23.62 -6.88
CA ARG A 771 16.71 23.96 -8.31
C ARG A 771 15.73 23.14 -9.17
N ARG A 772 15.44 21.88 -8.80
CA ARG A 772 14.53 20.98 -9.54
C ARG A 772 13.25 20.58 -8.79
N HIS A 773 13.07 21.03 -7.54
CA HIS A 773 11.90 20.69 -6.70
C HIS A 773 11.17 21.92 -6.13
N GLY A 774 11.69 23.13 -6.34
CA GLY A 774 11.13 24.36 -5.77
C GLY A 774 11.48 24.53 -4.30
N GLU A 775 10.61 25.21 -3.56
CA GLU A 775 10.77 25.40 -2.11
C GLU A 775 10.47 24.09 -1.37
N ILE A 776 11.41 23.59 -0.58
CA ILE A 776 11.24 22.42 0.28
C ILE A 776 11.16 22.91 1.74
N PRO A 777 9.98 22.91 2.39
CA PRO A 777 9.84 23.35 3.77
C PRO A 777 10.56 22.44 4.76
N LEU A 778 11.36 23.04 5.65
CA LEU A 778 12.04 22.36 6.74
C LEU A 778 11.26 22.52 8.04
N ARG A 779 10.71 21.42 8.55
CA ARG A 779 10.08 21.35 9.86
C ARG A 779 11.14 21.16 10.94
N TRP A 780 11.26 22.11 11.86
CA TRP A 780 12.11 22.00 13.05
C TRP A 780 11.70 20.81 13.94
N VAL A 781 12.69 20.03 14.39
CA VAL A 781 12.51 18.85 15.24
C VAL A 781 13.57 18.76 16.35
N GLY A 782 13.99 19.89 16.92
CA GLY A 782 14.92 19.96 18.05
C GLY A 782 16.28 20.58 17.69
N ARG A 783 17.22 20.59 18.65
CA ARG A 783 18.53 21.24 18.54
C ARG A 783 19.23 20.98 17.21
N ASP A 784 19.38 22.06 16.43
CA ASP A 784 20.01 22.09 15.11
C ASP A 784 19.46 21.02 14.11
N ARG A 785 18.25 20.48 14.34
CA ARG A 785 17.68 19.35 13.57
C ARG A 785 16.34 19.69 12.93
N PHE A 786 16.19 19.32 11.67
CA PHE A 786 15.02 19.57 10.84
C PHE A 786 14.61 18.30 10.07
N THR A 787 13.40 18.32 9.50
CA THR A 787 12.87 17.26 8.62
C THR A 787 12.20 17.87 7.39
N ALA A 788 12.27 17.17 6.27
CA ALA A 788 11.72 17.55 4.97
C ALA A 788 10.99 16.36 4.34
N SER A 789 9.96 16.63 3.54
CA SER A 789 9.13 15.58 2.92
C SER A 789 9.90 14.63 2.01
N ILE A 790 10.78 15.17 1.15
CA ILE A 790 11.54 14.40 0.14
C ILE A 790 13.03 14.22 0.49
N LEU A 791 13.57 14.99 1.45
CA LEU A 791 14.99 14.92 1.84
C LEU A 791 15.22 14.19 3.17
N GLY A 792 14.16 13.72 3.84
CA GLY A 792 14.28 13.00 5.11
C GLY A 792 14.63 13.92 6.30
N SER A 793 15.71 13.62 7.00
CA SER A 793 16.17 14.34 8.19
C SER A 793 17.46 15.11 7.92
N LEU A 794 17.57 16.31 8.52
CA LEU A 794 18.72 17.19 8.39
C LEU A 794 19.27 17.54 9.77
N GLN A 795 20.55 17.29 10.01
CA GLN A 795 21.27 17.69 11.22
C GLN A 795 22.31 18.74 10.85
N PHE A 796 22.10 19.99 11.25
CA PHE A 796 23.12 21.03 11.16
C PHE A 796 24.18 20.83 12.25
N GLU A 797 25.41 21.19 11.94
CA GLU A 797 26.54 21.19 12.89
C GLU A 797 27.18 22.60 12.91
N ARG A 798 27.62 23.02 14.09
CA ARG A 798 28.21 24.34 14.34
C ARG A 798 29.72 24.19 14.55
N ASP A 799 30.50 25.17 14.06
CA ASP A 799 31.94 25.23 14.29
C ASP A 799 32.29 25.70 15.71
N SER A 800 33.59 25.76 16.03
CA SER A 800 34.10 26.21 17.33
C SER A 800 33.76 27.66 17.69
N THR A 801 33.24 28.47 16.76
CA THR A 801 32.72 29.81 17.03
C THR A 801 31.20 29.84 17.28
N GLY A 802 30.54 28.67 17.27
CA GLY A 802 29.09 28.53 17.43
C GLY A 802 28.28 28.83 16.16
N LYS A 803 28.93 29.17 15.04
CA LYS A 803 28.29 29.43 13.75
C LYS A 803 27.97 28.13 13.03
N VAL A 804 26.81 28.07 12.36
CA VAL A 804 26.46 26.92 11.51
C VAL A 804 27.48 26.80 10.37
N ALA A 805 28.04 25.60 10.19
CA ALA A 805 29.16 25.34 9.29
C ALA A 805 28.87 24.25 8.26
N THR A 806 27.96 23.33 8.58
CA THR A 806 27.60 22.20 7.72
C THR A 806 26.22 21.69 8.11
N PHE A 807 25.60 20.87 7.26
CA PHE A 807 24.60 19.91 7.69
C PHE A 807 24.82 18.53 7.04
N LYS A 808 24.24 17.53 7.70
CA LYS A 808 24.17 16.14 7.25
C LYS A 808 22.73 15.80 6.91
N VAL A 809 22.52 15.13 5.79
CA VAL A 809 21.20 14.64 5.33
C VAL A 809 21.14 13.12 5.49
N THR A 810 20.07 12.64 6.12
CA THR A 810 19.81 11.20 6.34
C THR A 810 18.38 10.85 5.93
N THR A 811 18.27 9.96 4.94
CA THR A 811 17.03 9.38 4.38
C THR A 811 16.84 7.95 4.88
N GLY A 812 16.15 7.08 4.13
CA GLY A 812 16.03 5.65 4.44
C GLY A 812 17.30 4.85 4.12
N ARG A 813 18.02 5.19 3.03
CA ARG A 813 19.20 4.45 2.55
C ARG A 813 20.44 5.30 2.26
N VAL A 814 20.39 6.60 2.57
CA VAL A 814 21.53 7.50 2.67
C VAL A 814 21.62 7.99 4.11
N ARG A 815 22.78 7.80 4.76
CA ARG A 815 23.09 8.33 6.09
C ARG A 815 24.21 9.36 5.99
N ASP A 816 24.05 10.47 6.69
CA ASP A 816 25.06 11.51 6.91
C ASP A 816 25.74 12.03 5.63
N LEU A 817 24.95 12.25 4.58
CA LEU A 817 25.41 12.95 3.38
C LEU A 817 25.72 14.41 3.72
N ARG A 818 26.98 14.80 3.60
CA ARG A 818 27.49 16.10 4.04
C ARG A 818 27.23 17.21 3.02
N PHE A 819 26.85 18.37 3.54
CA PHE A 819 26.81 19.66 2.85
C PHE A 819 27.58 20.69 3.68
N ASP A 820 28.62 21.31 3.14
CA ASP A 820 29.45 22.32 3.81
C ASP A 820 29.04 23.74 3.41
N ARG A 821 29.07 24.66 4.38
CA ARG A 821 28.67 26.06 4.16
C ARG A 821 29.69 26.78 3.27
N SER A 822 29.22 27.35 2.16
CA SER A 822 30.02 27.81 1.01
C SER A 822 29.94 29.32 0.73
N ASP A 823 29.15 30.06 1.50
CA ASP A 823 29.05 31.54 1.51
C ASP A 823 29.90 32.16 2.63
N ARG A 824 31.15 31.69 2.77
CA ARG A 824 32.12 32.13 3.80
C ARG A 824 33.26 32.97 3.22
#